data_AF-A0A9W9Z4D5-F1
#
_entry.id   AF-A0A9W9Z4D5-F1
#
_cell.length_a   1.000
_cell.length_b   1.000
_cell.length_c   1.000
_cell.angle_alpha   90.00
_cell.angle_beta   90.00
_cell.angle_gamma   90.00
#
_symmetry.space_group_name_H-M   'P 1'
#
loop_
_entity.id
_entity.type
_entity.pdbx_description
1 polymer ?
#
loop_
_entity_poly.entity_id
_entity_poly.type
_entity_poly.pdbx_seq_one_letter_code
_entity_poly.pdbx_strand_id
1 'polypeptide(L)'
;MRAVQTNGSRLRNQKESLEKRRMRVNNSFAQATEEVHRAAKRNIELIRQHEASVTEQLLKQKETFQAEFSNTVTSLDEKLMEIESSMDFGKHVLERNNLPEILNVEEVLEQRFQELLEPSEFNMKLNYSEVKYVPNDLSSLKDPPGKLFTTNTEPSLSLAEGMGLTEGIQGEDCTFTVITMDSQSKKTYSEIDRVDVDIQSLQAGTAMKANITDTGDGCYKVSYKPEAAGEFNVLITVASEAIKGSPFQLKVKERKLKGRKKGKHAESTGRETENAKSTEEFQESRDHEEEMDADPPHSSRVVRSKDLLETYLGKVKVSVYKGDLTREQVDVIVNAANDRLQHDGGVAKAIFDRGGKVIEKESNKIIQQRGAQLKGGEAVATKAGRLPCKMVVHAVGPEYRKVGLSQSKIILRRACLNSLTIAQKSKMTSIALPAIGSGMYAMPKDACAEVMFHAVDEFVRQGDSKEKSITDVRFVNIDDSSVQAFRKEFFSRYENNQEHSKTHKLTGGVSVQFPPTGAEGGFSMRPPSAIGGAGSETECPICLDTVKNARTLKCKHVFCTDCVETALKHNNRCPVCKEVQGFIQGNQPEGEMRFNRSYQSLPGYYDCGTITIDYSFPSGIQRSEHPNPGRRYEGIQRTAYLPDNHEGREVLQLLRRAFDARLVFTVGTSVTTGRQNQVTWNDIHHKTNVSGGPQGFGYPDPDYLRRVKEDLAAKGIR
;
A
#
# COMPACT_ATOMS: atom_id res chain seq x y z
N MET A 1 89.76 12.14 11.70
CA MET A 1 88.64 12.35 12.66
C MET A 1 87.81 13.61 12.40
N ARG A 2 88.36 14.84 12.40
CA ARG A 2 87.57 16.07 12.15
C ARG A 2 86.76 16.03 10.84
N ALA A 3 87.35 15.57 9.73
CA ALA A 3 86.63 15.41 8.46
C ALA A 3 85.44 14.44 8.53
N VAL A 4 85.53 13.38 9.34
CA VAL A 4 84.44 12.40 9.56
C VAL A 4 83.33 13.02 10.41
N GLN A 5 83.68 13.82 11.43
CA GLN A 5 82.70 14.60 12.20
C GLN A 5 81.98 15.64 11.34
N THR A 6 82.70 16.36 10.47
CA THR A 6 82.12 17.32 9.52
C THR A 6 81.20 16.64 8.50
N ASN A 7 81.56 15.45 8.02
CA ASN A 7 80.68 14.70 7.12
C ASN A 7 79.44 14.16 7.86
N GLY A 8 79.61 13.73 9.12
CA GLY A 8 78.51 13.28 9.97
C GLY A 8 77.51 14.40 10.33
N SER A 9 77.98 15.64 10.56
CA SER A 9 77.09 16.80 10.71
C SER A 9 76.39 17.16 9.41
N ARG A 10 77.08 17.10 8.26
CA ARG A 10 76.48 17.34 6.94
C ARG A 10 75.35 16.34 6.63
N LEU A 11 75.57 15.05 6.88
CA LEU A 11 74.56 14.00 6.66
C LEU A 11 73.36 14.14 7.61
N ARG A 12 73.58 14.54 8.88
CA ARG A 12 72.48 14.83 9.81
C ARG A 12 71.63 16.01 9.34
N ASN A 13 72.25 17.10 8.87
CA ASN A 13 71.53 18.24 8.33
C ASN A 13 70.75 17.89 7.06
N GLN A 14 71.32 17.04 6.18
CA GLN A 14 70.61 16.53 5.00
C GLN A 14 69.42 15.63 5.39
N LYS A 15 69.59 14.73 6.35
CA LYS A 15 68.50 13.89 6.88
C LYS A 15 67.35 14.75 7.43
N GLU A 16 67.67 15.74 8.25
CA GLU A 16 66.67 16.64 8.83
C GLU A 16 65.94 17.47 7.76
N SER A 17 66.65 17.93 6.73
CA SER A 17 66.06 18.61 5.57
C SER A 17 65.11 17.70 4.78
N LEU A 18 65.48 16.44 4.57
CA LEU A 18 64.63 15.44 3.91
C LEU A 18 63.39 15.11 4.75
N GLU A 19 63.50 15.00 6.07
CA GLU A 19 62.37 14.78 6.97
C GLU A 19 61.39 15.98 6.96
N LYS A 20 61.91 17.21 6.99
CA LYS A 20 61.11 18.44 6.83
C LYS A 20 60.41 18.49 5.46
N ARG A 21 61.06 18.03 4.39
CA ARG A 21 60.45 17.94 3.06
C ARG A 21 59.36 16.87 2.99
N ARG A 22 59.59 15.69 3.58
CA ARG A 22 58.59 14.63 3.71
C ARG A 22 57.34 15.11 4.43
N MET A 23 57.48 15.82 5.55
CA MET A 23 56.33 16.36 6.28
C MET A 23 55.53 17.39 5.46
N ARG A 24 56.21 18.29 4.74
CA ARG A 24 55.53 19.26 3.85
C ARG A 24 54.76 18.58 2.73
N VAL A 25 55.34 17.56 2.10
CA VAL A 25 54.68 16.80 1.03
C VAL A 25 53.47 16.05 1.59
N ASN A 26 53.59 15.38 2.74
CA ASN A 26 52.48 14.68 3.39
C ASN A 26 51.32 15.63 3.74
N ASN A 27 51.63 16.82 4.26
CA ASN A 27 50.62 17.84 4.56
C ASN A 27 49.92 18.34 3.28
N SER A 28 50.65 18.51 2.19
CA SER A 28 50.09 18.89 0.90
C SER A 28 49.15 17.81 0.33
N PHE A 29 49.50 16.53 0.45
CA PHE A 29 48.61 15.42 0.09
C PHE A 29 47.34 15.38 0.95
N ALA A 30 47.45 15.63 2.25
CA ALA A 30 46.30 15.70 3.14
C ALA A 30 45.34 16.84 2.76
N GLN A 31 45.88 18.03 2.47
CA GLN A 31 45.10 19.19 2.02
C GLN A 31 44.39 18.94 0.68
N ALA A 32 45.10 18.36 -0.31
CA ALA A 32 44.50 18.01 -1.60
C ALA A 32 43.39 16.97 -1.44
N THR A 33 43.57 15.99 -0.55
CA THR A 33 42.54 14.98 -0.25
C THR A 33 41.30 15.63 0.36
N GLU A 34 41.47 16.57 1.30
CA GLU A 34 40.35 17.30 1.90
C GLU A 34 39.60 18.16 0.87
N GLU A 35 40.33 18.81 -0.04
CA GLU A 35 39.71 19.59 -1.13
C GLU A 35 38.92 18.71 -2.10
N VAL A 36 39.43 17.53 -2.46
CA VAL A 36 38.70 16.54 -3.27
C VAL A 36 37.42 16.11 -2.55
N HIS A 37 37.48 15.80 -1.26
CA HIS A 37 36.29 15.45 -0.48
C HIS A 37 35.30 16.60 -0.39
N ARG A 38 35.78 17.85 -0.21
CA ARG A 38 34.95 19.04 -0.15
C ARG A 38 34.24 19.31 -1.48
N ALA A 39 34.95 19.15 -2.60
CA ALA A 39 34.39 19.28 -3.94
C ALA A 39 33.32 18.20 -4.22
N ALA A 40 33.61 16.94 -3.88
CA ALA A 40 32.64 15.85 -4.01
C ALA A 40 31.38 16.10 -3.17
N LYS A 41 31.54 16.57 -1.92
CA LYS A 41 30.42 16.89 -1.04
C LYS A 41 29.53 18.00 -1.61
N ARG A 42 30.12 19.05 -2.19
CA ARG A 42 29.35 20.14 -2.85
C ARG A 42 28.55 19.63 -4.05
N ASN A 43 29.14 18.77 -4.87
CA ASN A 43 28.43 18.22 -6.04
C ASN A 43 27.27 17.30 -5.63
N ILE A 44 27.46 16.47 -4.60
CA ILE A 44 26.38 15.65 -4.04
C ILE A 44 25.26 16.53 -3.50
N GLU A 45 25.62 17.60 -2.78
CA GLU A 45 24.64 18.55 -2.23
C GLU A 45 23.81 19.20 -3.35
N LEU A 46 24.43 19.66 -4.44
CA LEU A 46 23.71 20.22 -5.59
C LEU A 46 22.76 19.21 -6.24
N ILE A 47 23.15 17.94 -6.34
CA ILE A 47 22.28 16.86 -6.83
C ILE A 47 21.08 16.66 -5.89
N ARG A 48 21.32 16.65 -4.57
CA ARG A 48 20.25 16.51 -3.57
C ARG A 48 19.30 17.69 -3.55
N GLN A 49 19.80 18.91 -3.74
CA GLN A 49 18.97 20.11 -3.86
C GLN A 49 18.10 20.07 -5.12
N HIS A 50 18.64 19.60 -6.24
CA HIS A 50 17.87 19.42 -7.46
C HIS A 50 16.81 18.31 -7.31
N GLU A 51 17.16 17.17 -6.70
CA GLU A 51 16.22 16.09 -6.36
C GLU A 51 15.06 16.61 -5.51
N ALA A 52 15.37 17.36 -4.44
CA ALA A 52 14.36 17.97 -3.57
C ALA A 52 13.44 18.93 -4.34
N SER A 53 14.01 19.81 -5.16
CA SER A 53 13.26 20.79 -5.95
C SER A 53 12.32 20.14 -6.98
N VAL A 54 12.80 19.14 -7.73
CA VAL A 54 11.95 18.43 -8.72
C VAL A 54 10.86 17.64 -8.02
N THR A 55 11.17 16.99 -6.89
CA THR A 55 10.18 16.24 -6.11
C THR A 55 9.10 17.15 -5.54
N GLU A 56 9.45 18.34 -5.06
CA GLU A 56 8.51 19.36 -4.60
C GLU A 56 7.58 19.85 -5.72
N GLN A 57 8.12 20.07 -6.93
CA GLN A 57 7.32 20.44 -8.10
C GLN A 57 6.31 19.35 -8.49
N LEU A 58 6.72 18.07 -8.46
CA LEU A 58 5.84 16.93 -8.73
C LEU A 58 4.72 16.82 -7.69
N LEU A 59 5.04 17.02 -6.41
CA LEU A 59 4.05 17.01 -5.33
C LEU A 59 3.01 18.14 -5.52
N LYS A 60 3.46 19.35 -5.83
CA LYS A 60 2.57 20.50 -6.06
C LYS A 60 1.64 20.30 -7.25
N GLN A 61 2.13 19.72 -8.34
CA GLN A 61 1.28 19.36 -9.49
C GLN A 61 0.24 18.31 -9.10
N LYS A 62 0.64 17.27 -8.38
CA LYS A 62 -0.28 16.24 -7.89
C LYS A 62 -1.37 16.81 -6.98
N GLU A 63 -1.01 17.67 -6.03
CA GLU A 63 -1.97 18.31 -5.11
C GLU A 63 -2.97 19.18 -5.86
N THR A 64 -2.51 19.93 -6.86
CA THR A 64 -3.37 20.78 -7.69
C THR A 64 -4.37 19.93 -8.48
N PHE A 65 -3.91 18.87 -9.14
CA PHE A 65 -4.77 17.94 -9.87
C PHE A 65 -5.78 17.24 -8.94
N GLN A 66 -5.34 16.78 -7.76
CA GLN A 66 -6.24 16.14 -6.80
C GLN A 66 -7.34 17.08 -6.30
N ALA A 67 -7.01 18.36 -6.10
CA ALA A 67 -8.00 19.36 -5.71
C ALA A 67 -9.04 19.60 -6.82
N GLU A 68 -8.59 19.78 -8.06
CA GLU A 68 -9.48 19.96 -9.22
C GLU A 68 -10.37 18.73 -9.47
N PHE A 69 -9.79 17.54 -9.35
CA PHE A 69 -10.51 16.27 -9.45
C PHE A 69 -11.57 16.14 -8.36
N SER A 70 -11.21 16.42 -7.09
CA SER A 70 -12.14 16.35 -5.97
C SER A 70 -13.30 17.33 -6.14
N ASN A 71 -13.04 18.57 -6.54
CA ASN A 71 -14.08 19.58 -6.76
C ASN A 71 -15.08 19.14 -7.85
N THR A 72 -14.55 18.51 -8.91
CA THR A 72 -15.36 18.00 -10.01
C THR A 72 -16.27 16.86 -9.55
N VAL A 73 -15.73 15.89 -8.80
CA VAL A 73 -16.50 14.77 -8.26
C VAL A 73 -17.58 15.26 -7.31
N THR A 74 -17.25 16.19 -6.40
CA THR A 74 -18.25 16.77 -5.47
C THR A 74 -19.37 17.48 -6.23
N SER A 75 -19.06 18.24 -7.29
CA SER A 75 -20.09 18.88 -8.11
C SER A 75 -21.00 17.86 -8.83
N LEU A 76 -20.47 16.70 -9.23
CA LEU A 76 -21.27 15.61 -9.80
C LEU A 76 -22.16 14.95 -8.75
N ASP A 77 -21.62 14.68 -7.56
CA ASP A 77 -22.37 14.09 -6.43
C ASP A 77 -23.53 15.00 -6.00
N GLU A 78 -23.32 16.32 -5.94
CA GLU A 78 -24.37 17.29 -5.61
C GLU A 78 -25.53 17.25 -6.61
N LYS A 79 -25.23 17.15 -7.92
CA LYS A 79 -26.28 17.06 -8.95
C LYS A 79 -26.99 15.71 -8.96
N LEU A 80 -26.26 14.61 -8.73
CA LEU A 80 -26.87 13.30 -8.58
C LEU A 80 -27.84 13.29 -7.39
N MET A 81 -27.43 13.87 -6.26
CA MET A 81 -28.27 13.99 -5.08
C MET A 81 -29.53 14.83 -5.34
N GLU A 82 -29.43 15.91 -6.13
CA GLU A 82 -30.59 16.72 -6.51
C GLU A 82 -31.60 15.93 -7.38
N ILE A 83 -31.09 15.12 -8.33
CA ILE A 83 -31.92 14.24 -9.16
C ILE A 83 -32.59 13.15 -8.31
N GLU A 84 -31.82 12.43 -7.49
CA GLU A 84 -32.32 11.34 -6.65
C GLU A 84 -33.38 11.84 -5.66
N SER A 85 -33.13 12.97 -5.00
CA SER A 85 -34.08 13.59 -4.08
C SER A 85 -35.39 13.99 -4.78
N SER A 86 -35.30 14.56 -5.99
CA SER A 86 -36.47 14.96 -6.78
C SER A 86 -37.28 13.75 -7.23
N MET A 87 -36.61 12.65 -7.61
CA MET A 87 -37.26 11.39 -7.95
C MET A 87 -37.94 10.72 -6.76
N ASP A 88 -37.26 10.67 -5.60
CA ASP A 88 -37.81 10.07 -4.39
C ASP A 88 -39.02 10.85 -3.87
N PHE A 89 -38.96 12.19 -3.93
CA PHE A 89 -40.11 13.02 -3.61
C PHE A 89 -41.30 12.74 -4.54
N GLY A 90 -41.09 12.72 -5.86
CA GLY A 90 -42.14 12.41 -6.83
C GLY A 90 -42.74 11.01 -6.61
N LYS A 91 -41.90 10.01 -6.33
CA LYS A 91 -42.34 8.65 -6.03
C LYS A 91 -43.19 8.58 -4.76
N HIS A 92 -42.78 9.26 -3.70
CA HIS A 92 -43.54 9.31 -2.44
C HIS A 92 -44.90 10.00 -2.59
N VAL A 93 -45.00 11.05 -3.39
CA VAL A 93 -46.28 11.71 -3.71
C VAL A 93 -47.21 10.74 -4.44
N LEU A 94 -46.70 10.01 -5.44
CA LEU A 94 -47.48 9.04 -6.21
C LEU A 94 -47.90 7.82 -5.38
N GLU A 95 -47.03 7.30 -4.52
CA GLU A 95 -47.32 6.15 -3.64
C GLU A 95 -48.48 6.40 -2.67
N ARG A 96 -48.69 7.65 -2.24
CA ARG A 96 -49.81 8.03 -1.36
C ARG A 96 -51.16 8.06 -2.07
N ASN A 97 -51.18 8.03 -3.41
CA ASN A 97 -52.37 7.96 -4.27
C ASN A 97 -53.46 8.98 -3.90
N ASN A 98 -53.04 10.21 -3.59
CA ASN A 98 -53.90 11.29 -3.10
C ASN A 98 -54.08 12.37 -4.17
N LEU A 99 -55.20 12.33 -4.90
CA LEU A 99 -55.42 13.15 -6.11
C LEU A 99 -55.22 14.67 -5.90
N PRO A 100 -55.74 15.30 -4.83
CA PRO A 100 -55.51 16.72 -4.58
C PRO A 100 -54.06 17.07 -4.23
N GLU A 101 -53.33 16.16 -3.57
CA GLU A 101 -51.90 16.34 -3.30
C GLU A 101 -51.11 16.27 -4.60
N ILE A 102 -51.37 15.24 -5.43
CA ILE A 102 -50.75 15.07 -6.75
C ILE A 102 -50.95 16.33 -7.62
N LEU A 103 -52.17 16.84 -7.72
CA LEU A 103 -52.49 18.04 -8.51
C LEU A 103 -51.83 19.32 -7.97
N ASN A 104 -51.58 19.39 -6.65
CA ASN A 104 -50.92 20.56 -6.04
C ASN A 104 -49.40 20.59 -6.25
N VAL A 105 -48.76 19.44 -6.46
CA VAL A 105 -47.31 19.35 -6.70
C VAL A 105 -46.94 19.04 -8.15
N GLU A 106 -47.92 18.76 -9.01
CA GLU A 106 -47.72 18.49 -10.44
C GLU A 106 -46.91 19.58 -11.13
N GLU A 107 -47.35 20.84 -11.03
CA GLU A 107 -46.68 21.98 -11.68
C GLU A 107 -45.25 22.21 -11.14
N VAL A 108 -45.04 21.99 -9.83
CA VAL A 108 -43.72 22.14 -9.18
C VAL A 108 -42.75 21.03 -9.58
N LEU A 109 -43.24 19.79 -9.66
CA LEU A 109 -42.46 18.64 -10.12
C LEU A 109 -42.16 18.73 -11.61
N GLU A 110 -43.13 19.17 -12.42
CA GLU A 110 -42.94 19.36 -13.86
C GLU A 110 -41.88 20.43 -14.12
N GLN A 111 -41.93 21.56 -13.41
CA GLN A 111 -40.88 22.59 -13.51
C GLN A 111 -39.52 22.06 -13.07
N ARG A 112 -39.44 21.36 -11.92
CA ARG A 112 -38.19 20.76 -11.42
C ARG A 112 -37.59 19.73 -12.36
N PHE A 113 -38.41 18.85 -12.93
CA PHE A 113 -37.93 17.86 -13.89
C PHE A 113 -37.53 18.52 -15.20
N GLN A 114 -38.22 19.58 -15.64
CA GLN A 114 -37.81 20.33 -16.84
C GLN A 114 -36.44 21.00 -16.65
N GLU A 115 -36.17 21.56 -15.47
CA GLU A 115 -34.85 22.12 -15.11
C GLU A 115 -33.75 21.04 -15.06
N LEU A 116 -34.07 19.84 -14.57
CA LEU A 116 -33.15 18.69 -14.53
C LEU A 116 -32.96 18.00 -15.89
N LEU A 117 -33.92 18.16 -16.81
CA LEU A 117 -33.91 17.63 -18.18
C LEU A 117 -33.16 18.53 -19.16
N GLU A 118 -32.92 19.80 -18.82
CA GLU A 118 -32.06 20.66 -19.62
C GLU A 118 -30.68 19.98 -19.74
N PRO A 119 -30.20 19.71 -20.97
CA PRO A 119 -28.88 19.15 -21.18
C PRO A 119 -27.88 20.22 -20.77
N SER A 120 -27.51 20.24 -19.49
CA SER A 120 -26.30 20.91 -19.08
C SER A 120 -25.19 20.26 -19.91
N GLU A 121 -24.62 21.02 -20.85
CA GLU A 121 -23.43 20.61 -21.59
C GLU A 121 -22.34 20.36 -20.54
N PHE A 122 -22.31 19.14 -20.01
CA PHE A 122 -21.39 18.73 -18.96
C PHE A 122 -20.04 18.45 -19.59
N ASN A 123 -19.44 19.50 -20.13
CA ASN A 123 -18.12 19.46 -20.70
C ASN A 123 -17.09 19.77 -19.60
N MET A 124 -17.15 19.02 -18.49
CA MET A 124 -16.16 19.14 -17.43
C MET A 124 -14.96 18.25 -17.80
N LYS A 125 -14.26 18.67 -18.86
CA LYS A 125 -13.02 18.05 -19.33
C LYS A 125 -11.92 18.39 -18.33
N LEU A 126 -11.71 17.50 -17.36
CA LEU A 126 -10.57 17.57 -16.47
C LEU A 126 -9.31 17.36 -17.32
N ASN A 127 -8.51 18.41 -17.47
CA ASN A 127 -7.27 18.32 -18.22
C ASN A 127 -6.25 17.58 -17.34
N TYR A 128 -6.01 16.30 -17.60
CA TYR A 128 -4.96 15.55 -16.92
C TYR A 128 -3.73 15.50 -17.80
N SER A 129 -2.57 15.82 -17.23
CA SER A 129 -1.29 15.70 -17.94
C SER A 129 -0.47 14.59 -17.32
N GLU A 130 -0.04 13.62 -18.13
CA GLU A 130 0.88 12.58 -17.68
C GLU A 130 2.28 13.18 -17.48
N VAL A 131 2.95 12.82 -16.38
CA VAL A 131 4.24 13.40 -15.99
C VAL A 131 5.36 12.37 -16.12
N LYS A 132 6.42 12.71 -16.85
CA LYS A 132 7.58 11.85 -17.06
C LYS A 132 8.90 12.56 -16.78
N TYR A 133 9.77 11.95 -15.99
CA TYR A 133 11.14 12.40 -15.75
C TYR A 133 12.11 11.67 -16.68
N VAL A 134 12.89 12.43 -17.46
CA VAL A 134 13.96 11.88 -18.32
C VAL A 134 15.31 12.37 -17.78
N PRO A 135 16.19 11.47 -17.32
CA PRO A 135 17.52 11.85 -16.85
C PRO A 135 18.43 12.19 -18.04
N ASN A 136 19.23 13.23 -17.91
CA ASN A 136 20.28 13.58 -18.89
C ASN A 136 21.49 12.65 -18.73
N ASP A 137 22.20 12.40 -19.82
CA ASP A 137 23.44 11.62 -19.78
C ASP A 137 24.53 12.39 -19.01
N LEU A 138 24.95 11.81 -17.88
CA LEU A 138 25.87 12.43 -16.92
C LEU A 138 27.36 12.34 -17.33
N SER A 139 27.63 11.93 -18.57
CA SER A 139 28.99 11.79 -19.12
C SER A 139 29.73 13.13 -19.26
N SER A 140 29.00 14.24 -19.38
CA SER A 140 29.56 15.60 -19.46
C SER A 140 28.86 16.54 -18.48
N LEU A 141 29.49 16.72 -17.31
CA LEU A 141 29.05 17.52 -16.16
C LEU A 141 28.97 19.05 -16.45
N LYS A 142 28.20 19.45 -17.47
CA LYS A 142 27.94 20.85 -17.83
C LYS A 142 26.45 21.25 -17.82
N ASP A 143 25.53 20.29 -17.86
CA ASP A 143 24.07 20.55 -17.90
C ASP A 143 23.33 19.96 -16.67
N PRO A 144 22.16 20.52 -16.28
CA PRO A 144 21.33 19.98 -15.20
C PRO A 144 20.91 18.52 -15.50
N PRO A 145 20.64 17.69 -14.48
CA PRO A 145 20.52 16.23 -14.63
C PRO A 145 19.24 15.72 -15.30
N GLY A 146 18.34 16.58 -15.79
CA GLY A 146 17.14 16.17 -16.53
C GLY A 146 16.21 17.33 -16.89
N LYS A 147 15.15 17.04 -17.67
CA LYS A 147 14.09 17.98 -18.06
C LYS A 147 12.71 17.31 -17.92
N LEU A 148 11.71 18.08 -17.50
CA LEU A 148 10.32 17.64 -17.33
C LEU A 148 9.55 17.79 -18.66
N PHE A 149 8.77 16.78 -19.04
CA PHE A 149 7.86 16.82 -20.19
C PHE A 149 6.42 16.48 -19.74
N THR A 150 5.44 17.12 -20.37
CA THR A 150 3.99 16.94 -20.11
C THR A 150 3.25 16.69 -21.43
N THR A 151 2.27 15.78 -21.44
CA THR A 151 1.38 15.55 -22.59
C THR A 151 -0.07 15.82 -22.20
N ASN A 152 -0.88 16.29 -23.16
CA ASN A 152 -2.34 16.43 -23.02
C ASN A 152 -3.08 15.46 -23.95
N THR A 153 -2.37 14.45 -24.47
CA THR A 153 -2.93 13.44 -25.38
C THR A 153 -3.87 12.52 -24.61
N GLU A 154 -5.08 12.37 -25.14
CA GLU A 154 -6.14 11.53 -24.63
C GLU A 154 -6.25 10.27 -25.52
N PRO A 155 -5.77 9.09 -25.06
CA PRO A 155 -5.78 7.87 -25.86
C PRO A 155 -7.19 7.47 -26.31
N SER A 156 -8.18 7.62 -25.42
CA SER A 156 -9.58 7.26 -25.66
C SER A 156 -10.27 8.09 -26.74
N LEU A 157 -9.75 9.30 -27.05
CA LEU A 157 -10.24 10.19 -28.10
C LEU A 157 -9.40 10.15 -29.38
N SER A 158 -8.21 9.52 -29.32
CA SER A 158 -7.33 9.37 -30.46
C SER A 158 -7.95 8.44 -31.51
N LEU A 159 -7.66 8.69 -32.79
CA LEU A 159 -8.32 8.05 -33.93
C LEU A 159 -7.33 7.27 -34.79
N ALA A 160 -7.81 6.26 -35.50
CA ALA A 160 -7.06 5.62 -36.57
C ALA A 160 -7.89 5.58 -37.85
N GLU A 161 -7.26 5.95 -38.97
CA GLU A 161 -7.91 6.03 -40.28
C GLU A 161 -7.01 5.43 -41.37
N GLY A 162 -7.61 4.70 -42.32
CA GLY A 162 -6.92 4.15 -43.48
C GLY A 162 -7.40 2.75 -43.85
N MET A 163 -7.28 2.41 -45.14
CA MET A 163 -7.74 1.11 -45.67
C MET A 163 -7.05 -0.08 -45.00
N GLY A 164 -5.78 0.08 -44.59
CA GLY A 164 -5.03 -0.95 -43.87
C GLY A 164 -5.55 -1.27 -42.46
N LEU A 165 -6.62 -0.65 -41.97
CA LEU A 165 -7.30 -1.04 -40.73
C LEU A 165 -8.34 -2.15 -40.94
N THR A 166 -8.92 -2.23 -42.14
CA THR A 166 -10.11 -3.05 -42.40
C THR A 166 -9.92 -4.06 -43.53
N GLU A 167 -9.15 -3.72 -44.57
CA GLU A 167 -8.90 -4.59 -45.71
C GLU A 167 -7.43 -4.66 -46.12
N GLY A 168 -6.97 -5.84 -46.53
CA GLY A 168 -5.62 -6.05 -47.06
C GLY A 168 -5.57 -7.16 -48.13
N ILE A 169 -4.48 -7.21 -48.88
CA ILE A 169 -4.20 -8.28 -49.86
C ILE A 169 -2.91 -8.98 -49.44
N GLN A 170 -2.95 -10.32 -49.42
CA GLN A 170 -1.79 -11.14 -49.07
C GLN A 170 -0.57 -10.78 -49.94
N GLY A 171 0.53 -10.41 -49.29
CA GLY A 171 1.80 -10.06 -49.92
C GLY A 171 1.88 -8.64 -50.49
N GLU A 172 0.92 -7.75 -50.22
CA GLU A 172 0.95 -6.32 -50.58
C GLU A 172 1.06 -5.44 -49.33
N ASP A 173 1.71 -4.28 -49.46
CA ASP A 173 1.92 -3.38 -48.32
C ASP A 173 0.61 -2.67 -47.96
N CYS A 174 0.24 -2.73 -46.68
CA CYS A 174 -0.95 -2.09 -46.12
C CYS A 174 -0.52 -0.92 -45.22
N THR A 175 -1.27 0.18 -45.28
CA THR A 175 -0.97 1.37 -44.46
C THR A 175 -2.23 1.98 -43.85
N PHE A 176 -2.07 2.59 -42.67
CA PHE A 176 -3.05 3.43 -42.02
C PHE A 176 -2.34 4.49 -41.15
N THR A 177 -3.09 5.47 -40.64
CA THR A 177 -2.57 6.57 -39.82
C THR A 177 -3.28 6.57 -38.47
N VAL A 178 -2.52 6.70 -37.39
CA VAL A 178 -3.03 7.00 -36.04
C VAL A 178 -2.86 8.50 -35.79
N ILE A 179 -3.89 9.15 -35.25
CA ILE A 179 -3.92 10.59 -34.98
C ILE A 179 -4.18 10.79 -33.49
N THR A 180 -3.21 11.38 -32.79
CA THR A 180 -3.32 11.70 -31.36
C THR A 180 -4.18 12.94 -31.15
N MET A 181 -5.14 12.85 -30.23
CA MET A 181 -6.10 13.92 -29.93
C MET A 181 -5.98 14.36 -28.47
N ASP A 182 -6.24 15.63 -28.20
CA ASP A 182 -6.39 16.14 -26.83
C ASP A 182 -7.82 15.93 -26.30
N SER A 183 -8.03 16.29 -25.03
CA SER A 183 -9.34 16.24 -24.39
C SER A 183 -10.42 17.05 -25.15
N GLN A 184 -10.04 18.04 -25.97
CA GLN A 184 -10.94 18.85 -26.80
C GLN A 184 -11.22 18.27 -28.19
N SER A 185 -10.77 17.04 -28.47
CA SER A 185 -10.83 16.38 -29.78
C SER A 185 -10.07 17.11 -30.87
N LYS A 186 -9.03 17.88 -30.50
CA LYS A 186 -8.13 18.56 -31.43
C LYS A 186 -6.85 17.75 -31.56
N LYS A 187 -6.32 17.67 -32.79
CA LYS A 187 -5.04 17.01 -33.07
C LYS A 187 -3.93 17.64 -32.22
N THR A 188 -3.20 16.80 -31.49
CA THR A 188 -2.13 17.20 -30.57
C THR A 188 -0.91 16.29 -30.75
N TYR A 189 0.26 16.76 -30.33
CA TYR A 189 1.52 16.03 -30.39
C TYR A 189 2.32 16.24 -29.12
N SER A 190 2.88 15.16 -28.58
CA SER A 190 3.89 15.22 -27.53
C SER A 190 5.03 14.25 -27.79
N GLU A 191 6.26 14.67 -27.49
CA GLU A 191 7.49 13.88 -27.65
C GLU A 191 7.52 12.61 -26.77
N ILE A 192 6.58 12.48 -25.83
CA ILE A 192 6.44 11.32 -24.95
C ILE A 192 5.30 10.38 -25.34
N ASP A 193 4.47 10.74 -26.32
CA ASP A 193 3.36 9.92 -26.79
C ASP A 193 3.92 8.63 -27.43
N ARG A 194 3.51 7.46 -26.90
CA ARG A 194 3.95 6.16 -27.40
C ARG A 194 2.81 5.47 -28.12
N VAL A 195 2.94 5.31 -29.43
CA VAL A 195 1.97 4.57 -30.26
C VAL A 195 2.49 3.18 -30.53
N ASP A 196 1.73 2.16 -30.13
CA ASP A 196 2.01 0.75 -30.38
C ASP A 196 0.85 0.12 -31.18
N VAL A 197 1.20 -0.81 -32.08
CA VAL A 197 0.25 -1.54 -32.92
C VAL A 197 0.60 -3.03 -32.88
N ASP A 198 -0.36 -3.84 -32.43
CA ASP A 198 -0.28 -5.30 -32.42
C ASP A 198 -1.34 -5.88 -33.36
N ILE A 199 -0.93 -6.73 -34.30
CA ILE A 199 -1.82 -7.34 -35.27
C ILE A 199 -1.76 -8.86 -35.13
N GLN A 200 -2.85 -9.46 -34.65
CA GLN A 200 -2.91 -10.89 -34.33
C GLN A 200 -3.94 -11.60 -35.21
N SER A 201 -3.58 -12.78 -35.75
CA SER A 201 -4.54 -13.61 -36.49
C SER A 201 -5.51 -14.32 -35.55
N LEU A 202 -6.78 -14.40 -35.97
CA LEU A 202 -7.85 -15.09 -35.23
C LEU A 202 -7.82 -16.62 -35.39
N GLN A 203 -7.04 -17.13 -36.35
CA GLN A 203 -7.06 -18.54 -36.76
C GLN A 203 -5.68 -19.22 -36.58
N ALA A 204 -4.59 -18.43 -36.55
CA ALA A 204 -3.24 -18.89 -36.23
C ALA A 204 -2.62 -17.91 -35.22
N GLY A 205 -1.92 -18.39 -34.20
CA GLY A 205 -1.27 -17.54 -33.18
C GLY A 205 -0.05 -16.76 -33.67
N THR A 206 -0.06 -16.26 -34.91
CA THR A 206 1.05 -15.53 -35.53
C THR A 206 0.77 -14.02 -35.46
N ALA A 207 1.61 -13.29 -34.73
CA ALA A 207 1.57 -11.83 -34.68
C ALA A 207 2.32 -11.24 -35.89
N MET A 208 1.77 -10.20 -36.51
CA MET A 208 2.42 -9.48 -37.61
C MET A 208 3.15 -8.25 -37.09
N LYS A 209 4.37 -8.04 -37.57
CA LYS A 209 5.17 -6.87 -37.21
C LYS A 209 4.75 -5.66 -38.03
N ALA A 210 4.29 -4.61 -37.35
CA ALA A 210 4.04 -3.30 -37.95
C ALA A 210 5.26 -2.37 -37.79
N ASN A 211 5.47 -1.50 -38.78
CA ASN A 211 6.45 -0.41 -38.72
C ASN A 211 5.69 0.91 -38.52
N ILE A 212 6.05 1.66 -37.48
CA ILE A 212 5.41 2.93 -37.10
C ILE A 212 6.41 4.05 -37.36
N THR A 213 5.96 5.11 -38.04
CA THR A 213 6.73 6.32 -38.32
C THR A 213 6.00 7.52 -37.72
N ASP A 214 6.62 8.15 -36.73
CA ASP A 214 6.17 9.42 -36.14
C ASP A 214 6.49 10.59 -37.08
N THR A 215 5.49 11.39 -37.43
CA THR A 215 5.66 12.56 -38.30
C THR A 215 5.86 13.87 -37.54
N GLY A 216 5.89 13.85 -36.20
CA GLY A 216 6.19 15.01 -35.35
C GLY A 216 5.08 16.06 -35.28
N ASP A 217 3.90 15.74 -35.81
CA ASP A 217 2.73 16.61 -35.87
C ASP A 217 1.50 16.01 -35.18
N GLY A 218 1.63 14.82 -34.57
CA GLY A 218 0.52 14.08 -33.95
C GLY A 218 -0.11 13.04 -34.88
N CYS A 219 0.49 12.82 -36.06
CA CYS A 219 0.19 11.67 -36.90
C CYS A 219 1.30 10.61 -36.81
N TYR A 220 0.88 9.35 -36.78
CA TYR A 220 1.78 8.19 -36.79
C TYR A 220 1.38 7.30 -37.96
N LYS A 221 2.26 7.19 -38.96
CA LYS A 221 2.03 6.35 -40.13
C LYS A 221 2.45 4.93 -39.84
N VAL A 222 1.51 4.00 -39.99
CA VAL A 222 1.71 2.57 -39.74
C VAL A 222 1.73 1.84 -41.08
N SER A 223 2.71 0.96 -41.25
CA SER A 223 2.84 0.09 -42.43
C SER A 223 3.15 -1.34 -42.02
N TYR A 224 2.51 -2.31 -42.69
CA TYR A 224 2.75 -3.74 -42.48
C TYR A 224 2.42 -4.52 -43.75
N LYS A 225 2.82 -5.79 -43.80
CA LYS A 225 2.62 -6.66 -44.96
C LYS A 225 2.10 -8.03 -44.54
N PRO A 226 0.85 -8.39 -44.87
CA PRO A 226 0.28 -9.66 -44.45
C PRO A 226 0.80 -10.81 -45.32
N GLU A 227 1.37 -11.84 -44.69
CA GLU A 227 1.91 -13.03 -45.39
C GLU A 227 0.84 -14.12 -45.60
N ALA A 228 -0.26 -14.06 -44.86
CA ALA A 228 -1.38 -14.99 -44.94
C ALA A 228 -2.71 -14.25 -45.14
N ALA A 229 -3.62 -14.87 -45.89
CA ALA A 229 -5.01 -14.44 -45.96
C ALA A 229 -5.78 -14.91 -44.71
N GLY A 230 -6.83 -14.19 -44.32
CA GLY A 230 -7.62 -14.49 -43.13
C GLY A 230 -8.12 -13.26 -42.39
N GLU A 231 -8.68 -13.48 -41.20
CA GLU A 231 -9.18 -12.43 -40.32
C GLU A 231 -8.19 -12.17 -39.17
N PHE A 232 -7.96 -10.88 -38.89
CA PHE A 232 -6.99 -10.40 -37.91
C PHE A 232 -7.60 -9.32 -37.01
N ASN A 233 -7.14 -9.26 -35.77
CA ASN A 233 -7.39 -8.16 -34.85
C ASN A 233 -6.22 -7.19 -34.89
N VAL A 234 -6.50 -5.90 -35.08
CA VAL A 234 -5.53 -4.80 -35.03
C VAL A 234 -5.76 -4.02 -33.73
N LEU A 235 -4.93 -4.27 -32.72
CA LEU A 235 -4.94 -3.53 -31.46
C LEU A 235 -3.98 -2.35 -31.56
N ILE A 236 -4.52 -1.14 -31.45
CA ILE A 236 -3.76 0.10 -31.43
C ILE A 236 -3.85 0.69 -30.03
N THR A 237 -2.70 1.06 -29.45
CA THR A 237 -2.63 1.74 -28.17
C THR A 237 -1.79 3.01 -28.24
N VAL A 238 -2.24 4.07 -27.56
CA VAL A 238 -1.47 5.29 -27.30
C VAL A 238 -1.23 5.35 -25.80
N ALA A 239 0.02 5.58 -25.36
CA ALA A 239 0.41 5.53 -23.95
C ALA A 239 0.03 4.22 -23.24
N SER A 240 0.04 3.09 -23.96
CA SER A 240 -0.38 1.76 -23.49
C SER A 240 -1.88 1.58 -23.22
N GLU A 241 -2.73 2.55 -23.63
CA GLU A 241 -4.18 2.47 -23.55
C GLU A 241 -4.79 2.36 -24.96
N ALA A 242 -5.85 1.56 -25.11
CA ALA A 242 -6.49 1.32 -26.40
C ALA A 242 -7.21 2.57 -26.91
N ILE A 243 -6.98 2.92 -28.18
CA ILE A 243 -7.66 4.07 -28.81
C ILE A 243 -9.12 3.74 -29.15
N LYS A 244 -9.92 4.76 -29.47
CA LYS A 244 -11.31 4.58 -29.88
C LYS A 244 -11.45 3.60 -31.04
N GLY A 245 -12.27 2.56 -30.86
CA GLY A 245 -12.55 1.55 -31.88
C GLY A 245 -11.55 0.39 -31.95
N SER A 246 -10.51 0.42 -31.12
CA SER A 246 -9.54 -0.67 -30.95
C SER A 246 -10.12 -1.77 -30.04
N PRO A 247 -9.95 -3.07 -30.37
CA PRO A 247 -9.30 -3.61 -31.56
C PRO A 247 -10.18 -3.52 -32.82
N PHE A 248 -9.55 -3.22 -33.97
CA PHE A 248 -10.19 -3.20 -35.28
C PHE A 248 -10.16 -4.58 -35.95
N GLN A 249 -11.14 -4.88 -36.80
CA GLN A 249 -11.19 -6.11 -37.58
C GLN A 249 -10.63 -5.92 -39.00
N LEU A 250 -9.56 -6.63 -39.31
CA LEU A 250 -8.88 -6.62 -40.61
C LEU A 250 -9.17 -7.93 -41.38
N LYS A 251 -9.59 -7.81 -42.64
CA LYS A 251 -9.78 -8.94 -43.56
C LYS A 251 -8.75 -8.92 -44.68
N VAL A 252 -7.89 -9.93 -44.72
CA VAL A 252 -6.87 -10.09 -45.77
C VAL A 252 -7.34 -11.11 -46.81
N LYS A 253 -7.42 -10.68 -48.07
CA LYS A 253 -7.82 -11.52 -49.22
C LYS A 253 -6.61 -12.20 -49.85
N GLU A 254 -6.78 -13.44 -50.34
CA GLU A 254 -5.74 -14.14 -51.10
C GLU A 254 -5.44 -13.43 -52.42
N ARG A 255 -4.15 -13.42 -52.79
CA ARG A 255 -3.69 -12.82 -54.04
C ARG A 255 -4.01 -13.74 -55.22
N LYS A 256 -4.99 -13.37 -56.05
CA LYS A 256 -5.32 -14.11 -57.28
C LYS A 256 -4.20 -13.95 -58.34
N LEU A 257 -3.43 -15.02 -58.58
CA LEU A 257 -2.45 -15.09 -59.67
C LEU A 257 -3.16 -15.09 -61.04
N LYS A 258 -3.00 -14.01 -61.82
CA LYS A 258 -3.44 -13.98 -63.24
C LYS A 258 -2.50 -14.85 -64.09
N GLY A 259 -3.09 -15.80 -64.82
CA GLY A 259 -2.39 -16.85 -65.56
C GLY A 259 -1.40 -16.35 -66.62
N ARG A 260 -0.26 -17.05 -66.70
CA ARG A 260 0.70 -16.97 -67.80
C ARG A 260 0.64 -18.27 -68.60
N LYS A 261 0.46 -18.13 -69.91
CA LYS A 261 0.21 -19.21 -70.89
C LYS A 261 1.32 -20.26 -70.93
N LYS A 262 0.87 -21.49 -71.21
CA LYS A 262 1.65 -22.71 -71.51
C LYS A 262 2.77 -22.49 -72.54
N GLY A 263 3.87 -23.17 -72.27
CA GLY A 263 4.78 -23.76 -73.24
C GLY A 263 6.12 -24.08 -72.56
N LYS A 264 6.80 -25.19 -72.77
CA LYS A 264 6.52 -26.56 -73.26
C LYS A 264 7.88 -27.26 -73.07
N HIS A 265 7.87 -28.58 -72.80
CA HIS A 265 9.04 -29.50 -72.87
C HIS A 265 10.12 -29.33 -71.79
N ALA A 266 10.75 -30.38 -71.25
CA ALA A 266 10.62 -31.83 -71.39
C ALA A 266 11.32 -32.48 -70.19
N GLU A 267 11.04 -33.77 -69.97
CA GLU A 267 11.99 -34.84 -69.60
C GLU A 267 12.98 -34.58 -68.46
N SER A 268 13.20 -35.45 -67.49
CA SER A 268 12.99 -36.90 -67.40
C SER A 268 13.47 -37.34 -66.01
N THR A 269 12.92 -38.47 -65.54
CA THR A 269 13.59 -39.56 -64.79
C THR A 269 14.74 -39.23 -63.83
N GLY A 270 14.82 -39.73 -62.60
CA GLY A 270 14.23 -40.88 -61.96
C GLY A 270 14.54 -40.80 -60.45
N ARG A 271 13.74 -41.44 -59.60
CA ARG A 271 14.00 -42.78 -59.03
C ARG A 271 15.26 -42.71 -58.14
N GLU A 272 15.13 -42.86 -56.83
CA GLU A 272 14.94 -44.15 -56.17
C GLU A 272 14.70 -43.89 -54.66
N THR A 273 13.58 -44.39 -54.10
CA THR A 273 13.49 -45.57 -53.19
C THR A 273 13.94 -45.27 -51.77
N GLU A 274 13.33 -45.72 -50.68
CA GLU A 274 12.27 -46.70 -50.42
C GLU A 274 11.86 -46.46 -48.96
N ASN A 275 10.56 -46.48 -48.64
CA ASN A 275 9.87 -47.55 -47.89
C ASN A 275 10.48 -47.85 -46.50
N ALA A 276 9.72 -48.08 -45.42
CA ALA A 276 8.37 -48.62 -45.30
C ALA A 276 7.86 -48.27 -43.88
N LYS A 277 6.53 -48.11 -43.69
CA LYS A 277 5.62 -49.04 -42.99
C LYS A 277 5.92 -49.21 -41.48
N SER A 278 4.95 -49.20 -40.56
CA SER A 278 3.57 -49.68 -40.62
C SER A 278 2.85 -49.36 -39.30
N THR A 279 1.51 -49.29 -39.38
CA THR A 279 0.49 -49.84 -38.43
C THR A 279 0.47 -49.30 -36.99
N GLU A 280 -0.67 -49.12 -36.31
CA GLU A 280 -1.96 -49.83 -36.37
C GLU A 280 -3.03 -49.00 -35.62
N GLU A 281 -4.28 -49.18 -36.03
CA GLU A 281 -5.51 -48.68 -35.38
C GLU A 281 -5.81 -49.41 -34.06
N PHE A 282 -6.60 -48.81 -33.17
CA PHE A 282 -7.78 -49.46 -32.58
C PHE A 282 -8.72 -48.44 -31.92
N GLN A 283 -10.01 -48.74 -32.01
CA GLN A 283 -11.19 -47.92 -31.77
C GLN A 283 -12.06 -48.60 -30.69
N GLU A 284 -12.82 -47.82 -29.90
CA GLU A 284 -14.05 -48.13 -29.11
C GLU A 284 -14.09 -47.14 -27.92
N SER A 285 -15.08 -46.28 -27.62
CA SER A 285 -16.55 -46.20 -27.66
C SER A 285 -17.23 -46.45 -26.30
N ARG A 286 -18.15 -45.54 -25.95
CA ARG A 286 -19.34 -45.60 -25.05
C ARG A 286 -19.30 -44.90 -23.66
N ASP A 287 -20.00 -43.75 -23.63
CA ASP A 287 -21.29 -43.43 -22.99
C ASP A 287 -21.52 -43.44 -21.46
N HIS A 288 -22.26 -42.37 -21.05
CA HIS A 288 -23.12 -42.14 -19.87
C HIS A 288 -22.41 -41.65 -18.58
N GLU A 289 -22.90 -40.68 -17.79
CA GLU A 289 -24.24 -40.09 -17.60
C GLU A 289 -24.11 -38.73 -16.85
N GLU A 290 -25.16 -37.92 -16.89
CA GLU A 290 -25.32 -36.62 -16.20
C GLU A 290 -25.45 -36.75 -14.67
N GLU A 291 -24.97 -35.76 -13.92
CA GLU A 291 -25.53 -35.45 -12.60
C GLU A 291 -25.46 -33.94 -12.29
N MET A 292 -26.56 -33.47 -11.69
CA MET A 292 -27.00 -32.09 -11.49
C MET A 292 -26.79 -31.67 -10.02
N ASP A 293 -26.77 -30.36 -9.77
CA ASP A 293 -26.87 -29.63 -8.49
C ASP A 293 -25.61 -29.37 -7.65
N ALA A 294 -25.18 -28.10 -7.62
CA ALA A 294 -25.53 -27.14 -6.56
C ALA A 294 -24.65 -25.88 -6.63
N ASP A 295 -25.28 -24.71 -6.80
CA ASP A 295 -24.62 -23.40 -6.77
C ASP A 295 -23.98 -23.10 -5.40
N PRO A 296 -22.68 -22.73 -5.33
CA PRO A 296 -22.09 -22.20 -4.10
C PRO A 296 -22.34 -20.69 -3.97
N PRO A 297 -22.51 -20.16 -2.75
CA PRO A 297 -22.97 -18.80 -2.52
C PRO A 297 -21.88 -17.77 -2.85
N HIS A 298 -22.16 -16.89 -3.82
CA HIS A 298 -21.43 -15.64 -4.02
C HIS A 298 -21.79 -14.65 -2.91
N SER A 299 -21.09 -14.71 -1.78
CA SER A 299 -21.00 -13.58 -0.83
C SER A 299 -19.84 -13.80 0.15
N SER A 300 -18.88 -12.89 0.14
CA SER A 300 -17.77 -12.83 1.10
C SER A 300 -18.31 -12.59 2.51
N ARG A 301 -18.45 -13.66 3.29
CA ARG A 301 -18.76 -13.60 4.73
C ARG A 301 -17.47 -13.70 5.54
N VAL A 302 -17.15 -12.62 6.25
CA VAL A 302 -16.10 -12.62 7.29
C VAL A 302 -16.67 -13.26 8.55
N VAL A 303 -16.06 -14.35 9.01
CA VAL A 303 -16.41 -14.98 10.30
C VAL A 303 -15.45 -14.46 11.37
N ARG A 304 -16.00 -14.01 12.50
CA ARG A 304 -15.25 -13.39 13.59
C ARG A 304 -15.17 -14.32 14.81
N SER A 305 -13.95 -14.66 15.22
CA SER A 305 -13.66 -15.01 16.62
C SER A 305 -12.53 -14.12 17.13
N LYS A 306 -12.39 -13.96 18.46
CA LYS A 306 -11.43 -13.02 19.08
C LYS A 306 -9.97 -13.22 18.61
N ASP A 307 -9.65 -14.42 18.12
CA ASP A 307 -8.28 -14.83 17.77
C ASP A 307 -8.07 -15.18 16.29
N LEU A 308 -9.13 -15.35 15.50
CA LEU A 308 -9.10 -15.77 14.09
C LEU A 308 -9.93 -14.82 13.21
N LEU A 309 -9.30 -14.28 12.15
CA LEU A 309 -9.96 -13.60 11.05
C LEU A 309 -9.91 -14.50 9.81
N GLU A 310 -11.02 -14.61 9.08
CA GLU A 310 -11.08 -15.36 7.83
C GLU A 310 -12.01 -14.73 6.79
N THR A 311 -11.66 -14.88 5.52
CA THR A 311 -12.47 -14.49 4.36
C THR A 311 -12.29 -15.49 3.22
N TYR A 312 -13.08 -15.37 2.17
CA TYR A 312 -12.96 -16.18 0.96
C TYR A 312 -12.69 -15.28 -0.26
N LEU A 313 -11.65 -15.63 -1.01
CA LEU A 313 -11.32 -15.07 -2.31
C LEU A 313 -11.68 -16.11 -3.38
N GLY A 314 -12.91 -16.02 -3.90
CA GLY A 314 -13.48 -17.11 -4.69
C GLY A 314 -13.59 -18.39 -3.86
N LYS A 315 -12.94 -19.48 -4.28
CA LYS A 315 -12.90 -20.77 -3.56
C LYS A 315 -11.76 -20.87 -2.54
N VAL A 316 -10.92 -19.85 -2.42
CA VAL A 316 -9.73 -19.87 -1.55
C VAL A 316 -10.05 -19.19 -0.22
N LYS A 317 -10.00 -19.95 0.87
CA LYS A 317 -10.08 -19.40 2.23
C LYS A 317 -8.77 -18.73 2.60
N VAL A 318 -8.83 -17.51 3.12
CA VAL A 318 -7.68 -16.76 3.62
C VAL A 318 -7.89 -16.44 5.10
N SER A 319 -6.96 -16.86 5.96
CA SER A 319 -7.07 -16.70 7.41
C SER A 319 -5.86 -15.98 8.02
N VAL A 320 -6.09 -15.20 9.08
CA VAL A 320 -5.05 -14.53 9.90
C VAL A 320 -5.27 -14.85 11.37
N TYR A 321 -4.25 -15.37 12.05
CA TYR A 321 -4.30 -15.60 13.48
C TYR A 321 -2.91 -15.68 14.11
N LYS A 322 -2.89 -15.59 15.45
CA LYS A 322 -1.70 -15.82 16.24
C LYS A 322 -1.48 -17.32 16.41
N GLY A 323 -0.31 -17.83 16.06
CA GLY A 323 -0.03 -19.25 16.14
C GLY A 323 1.45 -19.59 16.02
N ASP A 324 1.80 -20.81 16.45
CA ASP A 324 3.11 -21.40 16.20
C ASP A 324 3.05 -22.14 14.87
N LEU A 325 3.70 -21.55 13.86
CA LEU A 325 3.76 -22.07 12.50
C LEU A 325 4.19 -23.55 12.45
N THR A 326 5.06 -23.99 13.37
CA THR A 326 5.58 -25.36 13.40
C THR A 326 4.57 -26.42 13.88
N ARG A 327 3.41 -25.97 14.37
CA ARG A 327 2.31 -26.81 14.84
C ARG A 327 1.13 -26.85 13.86
N GLU A 328 1.21 -26.10 12.76
CA GLU A 328 0.13 -26.00 11.78
C GLU A 328 -0.08 -27.30 11.01
N GLN A 329 -1.31 -27.80 11.04
CA GLN A 329 -1.75 -28.93 10.24
C GLN A 329 -2.22 -28.43 8.87
N VAL A 330 -1.28 -28.35 7.95
CA VAL A 330 -1.46 -27.90 6.56
C VAL A 330 -0.55 -28.72 5.65
N ASP A 331 -0.78 -28.68 4.36
CA ASP A 331 0.07 -29.37 3.39
C ASP A 331 1.46 -28.73 3.30
N VAL A 332 1.53 -27.40 3.32
CA VAL A 332 2.77 -26.64 3.15
C VAL A 332 2.97 -25.62 4.27
N ILE A 333 4.16 -25.59 4.86
CA ILE A 333 4.60 -24.48 5.70
C ILE A 333 5.70 -23.70 4.98
N VAL A 334 5.63 -22.37 5.00
CA VAL A 334 6.67 -21.50 4.43
C VAL A 334 7.67 -21.10 5.50
N ASN A 335 8.95 -21.41 5.27
CA ASN A 335 10.06 -20.92 6.05
C ASN A 335 10.57 -19.58 5.48
N ALA A 336 10.67 -18.56 6.33
CA ALA A 336 11.41 -17.34 6.02
C ALA A 336 12.93 -17.60 6.13
N ALA A 337 13.55 -17.93 4.99
CA ALA A 337 14.93 -18.41 4.92
C ALA A 337 15.94 -17.30 4.54
N ASN A 338 17.21 -17.53 4.87
CA ASN A 338 18.32 -16.77 4.29
C ASN A 338 18.76 -17.37 2.95
N ASP A 339 19.60 -16.63 2.23
CA ASP A 339 20.16 -16.98 0.91
C ASP A 339 20.97 -18.28 0.88
N ARG A 340 21.48 -18.73 2.03
CA ARG A 340 22.27 -19.95 2.20
C ARG A 340 21.47 -21.16 2.69
N LEU A 341 20.17 -21.01 2.94
CA LEU A 341 19.32 -22.02 3.58
C LEU A 341 19.90 -22.56 4.91
N GLN A 342 20.58 -21.69 5.66
CA GLN A 342 21.06 -22.01 7.00
C GLN A 342 19.93 -21.79 8.01
N HIS A 343 19.63 -22.78 8.85
CA HIS A 343 18.49 -22.75 9.77
C HIS A 343 18.89 -22.35 11.20
N ASP A 344 19.62 -21.24 11.31
CA ASP A 344 20.32 -20.80 12.53
C ASP A 344 19.54 -19.79 13.39
N GLY A 345 18.48 -19.16 12.86
CA GLY A 345 17.69 -18.18 13.60
C GLY A 345 16.21 -18.10 13.23
N GLY A 346 15.43 -17.45 14.10
CA GLY A 346 14.02 -17.12 13.87
C GLY A 346 13.13 -18.32 13.52
N VAL A 347 12.23 -18.12 12.56
CA VAL A 347 11.31 -19.15 12.06
C VAL A 347 12.05 -20.35 11.46
N ALA A 348 13.17 -20.10 10.75
CA ALA A 348 13.97 -21.17 10.17
C ALA A 348 14.52 -22.12 11.23
N LYS A 349 15.04 -21.57 12.34
CA LYS A 349 15.49 -22.37 13.48
C LYS A 349 14.35 -23.14 14.14
N ALA A 350 13.18 -22.53 14.34
CA ALA A 350 12.02 -23.22 14.92
C ALA A 350 11.56 -24.41 14.06
N ILE A 351 11.51 -24.21 12.74
CA ILE A 351 11.18 -25.26 11.75
C ILE A 351 12.23 -26.38 11.81
N PHE A 352 13.52 -26.05 11.86
CA PHE A 352 14.60 -27.03 11.97
C PHE A 352 14.56 -27.81 13.29
N ASP A 353 14.39 -27.13 14.42
CA ASP A 353 14.39 -27.77 15.74
C ASP A 353 13.28 -28.83 15.84
N ARG A 354 12.10 -28.53 15.27
CA ARG A 354 10.96 -29.47 15.27
C ARG A 354 11.06 -30.50 14.14
N GLY A 355 11.24 -30.07 12.89
CA GLY A 355 11.27 -30.91 11.70
C GLY A 355 12.49 -31.84 11.62
N GLY A 356 13.61 -31.42 12.20
CA GLY A 356 14.84 -32.20 12.35
C GLY A 356 15.80 -32.13 11.16
N LYS A 357 16.90 -32.88 11.27
CA LYS A 357 18.06 -32.84 10.35
C LYS A 357 17.77 -33.13 8.88
N VAL A 358 16.60 -33.71 8.56
CA VAL A 358 16.21 -33.97 7.16
C VAL A 358 16.13 -32.66 6.37
N ILE A 359 15.55 -31.61 6.97
CA ILE A 359 15.40 -30.29 6.34
C ILE A 359 16.76 -29.68 6.01
N GLU A 360 17.70 -29.73 6.95
CA GLU A 360 19.07 -29.22 6.77
C GLU A 360 19.84 -30.02 5.73
N LYS A 361 19.77 -31.36 5.76
CA LYS A 361 20.43 -32.22 4.76
C LYS A 361 19.94 -31.93 3.34
N GLU A 362 18.64 -31.79 3.15
CA GLU A 362 18.08 -31.47 1.83
C GLU A 362 18.41 -30.03 1.41
N SER A 363 18.36 -29.07 2.34
CA SER A 363 18.79 -27.69 2.08
C SER A 363 20.24 -27.60 1.59
N ASN A 364 21.15 -28.30 2.27
CA ASN A 364 22.57 -28.37 1.89
C ASN A 364 22.75 -29.01 0.51
N LYS A 365 22.00 -30.09 0.23
CA LYS A 365 22.02 -30.75 -1.08
C LYS A 365 21.54 -29.80 -2.20
N ILE A 366 20.49 -29.01 -1.95
CA ILE A 366 19.98 -28.03 -2.92
C ILE A 366 21.04 -26.97 -3.23
N ILE A 367 21.67 -26.37 -2.21
CA ILE A 367 22.73 -25.37 -2.41
C ILE A 367 23.93 -25.98 -3.14
N GLN A 368 24.33 -27.20 -2.78
CA GLN A 368 25.45 -27.89 -3.42
C GLN A 368 25.16 -28.19 -4.90
N GLN A 369 23.96 -28.69 -5.22
CA GLN A 369 23.57 -29.00 -6.60
C GLN A 369 23.42 -27.74 -7.45
N ARG A 370 22.93 -26.65 -6.86
CA ARG A 370 22.77 -25.36 -7.54
C ARG A 370 24.11 -24.65 -7.76
N GLY A 371 25.10 -24.90 -6.91
CA GLY A 371 26.43 -24.27 -6.96
C GLY A 371 26.42 -22.77 -6.60
N ALA A 372 25.30 -22.23 -6.15
CA ALA A 372 25.14 -20.82 -5.80
C ALA A 372 24.05 -20.63 -4.73
N GLN A 373 24.18 -19.53 -3.99
CA GLN A 373 23.17 -19.07 -3.02
C GLN A 373 21.88 -18.66 -3.74
N LEU A 374 20.76 -18.71 -3.00
CA LEU A 374 19.49 -18.20 -3.47
C LEU A 374 19.49 -16.67 -3.50
N LYS A 375 18.79 -16.10 -4.47
CA LYS A 375 18.56 -14.65 -4.55
C LYS A 375 17.29 -14.26 -3.79
N GLY A 376 17.22 -13.01 -3.36
CA GLY A 376 16.00 -12.44 -2.78
C GLY A 376 14.80 -12.66 -3.70
N GLY A 377 13.75 -13.28 -3.16
CA GLY A 377 12.51 -13.59 -3.87
C GLY A 377 12.43 -15.02 -4.39
N GLU A 378 13.53 -15.77 -4.39
CA GLU A 378 13.52 -17.18 -4.76
C GLU A 378 12.98 -18.06 -3.64
N ALA A 379 12.42 -19.22 -4.01
CA ALA A 379 11.95 -20.23 -3.08
C ALA A 379 12.29 -21.65 -3.55
N VAL A 380 12.51 -22.57 -2.61
CA VAL A 380 12.77 -23.99 -2.88
C VAL A 380 12.04 -24.87 -1.87
N ALA A 381 11.83 -26.15 -2.18
CA ALA A 381 11.12 -27.07 -1.30
C ALA A 381 12.04 -28.14 -0.70
N THR A 382 11.73 -28.54 0.54
CA THR A 382 12.28 -29.73 1.20
C THR A 382 11.15 -30.56 1.82
N LYS A 383 11.46 -31.78 2.25
CA LYS A 383 10.57 -32.59 3.08
C LYS A 383 10.34 -31.95 4.44
N ALA A 384 9.15 -32.16 5.00
CA ALA A 384 8.76 -31.61 6.30
C ALA A 384 9.45 -32.24 7.52
N GLY A 385 10.08 -33.40 7.37
CA GLY A 385 10.63 -34.15 8.49
C GLY A 385 9.53 -34.55 9.48
N ARG A 386 9.64 -34.10 10.74
CA ARG A 386 8.64 -34.37 11.80
C ARG A 386 7.55 -33.29 11.95
N LEU A 387 7.54 -32.27 11.10
CA LEU A 387 6.49 -31.25 11.14
C LEU A 387 5.15 -31.86 10.70
N PRO A 388 4.02 -31.37 11.23
CA PRO A 388 2.68 -31.85 10.86
C PRO A 388 2.22 -31.30 9.49
N CYS A 389 3.11 -31.32 8.49
CA CYS A 389 2.85 -30.92 7.11
C CYS A 389 3.52 -31.87 6.12
N LYS A 390 3.18 -31.74 4.82
CA LYS A 390 3.75 -32.58 3.76
C LYS A 390 5.10 -32.05 3.26
N MET A 391 5.26 -30.73 3.18
CA MET A 391 6.50 -30.10 2.71
C MET A 391 6.79 -28.75 3.39
N VAL A 392 8.05 -28.34 3.34
CA VAL A 392 8.49 -26.99 3.74
C VAL A 392 9.01 -26.25 2.52
N VAL A 393 8.46 -25.06 2.28
CA VAL A 393 8.96 -24.16 1.23
C VAL A 393 9.83 -23.08 1.88
N HIS A 394 11.10 -23.01 1.49
CA HIS A 394 12.07 -22.03 1.97
C HIS A 394 12.09 -20.83 1.04
N ALA A 395 11.59 -19.70 1.50
CA ALA A 395 11.49 -18.48 0.71
C ALA A 395 12.46 -17.42 1.23
N VAL A 396 13.28 -16.86 0.33
CA VAL A 396 14.27 -15.82 0.68
C VAL A 396 13.61 -14.45 0.66
N GLY A 397 13.34 -13.93 1.86
CA GLY A 397 12.75 -12.60 2.05
C GLY A 397 13.74 -11.45 1.83
N PRO A 398 13.26 -10.19 1.82
CA PRO A 398 14.12 -9.03 1.65
C PRO A 398 14.91 -8.70 2.91
N GLU A 399 16.21 -8.40 2.77
CA GLU A 399 17.03 -7.87 3.85
C GLU A 399 16.92 -6.33 3.87
N TYR A 400 15.85 -5.83 4.52
CA TYR A 400 15.37 -4.45 4.39
C TYR A 400 16.45 -3.38 4.61
N ARG A 401 17.33 -3.58 5.58
CA ARG A 401 18.43 -2.64 5.89
C ARG A 401 19.42 -2.46 4.74
N LYS A 402 19.54 -3.44 3.85
CA LYS A 402 20.46 -3.38 2.70
C LYS A 402 19.80 -2.85 1.45
N VAL A 403 18.54 -3.22 1.20
CA VAL A 403 17.88 -2.97 -0.09
C VAL A 403 16.83 -1.86 -0.05
N GLY A 404 16.41 -1.40 1.13
CA GLY A 404 15.40 -0.35 1.30
C GLY A 404 13.98 -0.81 0.98
N LEU A 405 12.98 0.05 1.21
CA LEU A 405 11.56 -0.32 1.15
C LEU A 405 11.10 -0.75 -0.24
N SER A 406 11.41 0.03 -1.28
CA SER A 406 10.93 -0.21 -2.64
C SER A 406 11.39 -1.58 -3.19
N GLN A 407 12.68 -1.88 -3.07
CA GLN A 407 13.21 -3.17 -3.50
C GLN A 407 12.73 -4.31 -2.59
N SER A 408 12.54 -4.05 -1.29
CA SER A 408 12.02 -5.05 -0.35
C SER A 408 10.61 -5.50 -0.74
N LYS A 409 9.73 -4.58 -1.14
CA LYS A 409 8.37 -4.92 -1.62
C LYS A 409 8.42 -5.86 -2.83
N ILE A 410 9.29 -5.60 -3.81
CA ILE A 410 9.46 -6.44 -5.01
C ILE A 410 9.93 -7.85 -4.65
N ILE A 411 10.97 -7.95 -3.80
CA ILE A 411 11.54 -9.22 -3.35
C ILE A 411 10.52 -10.04 -2.57
N LEU A 412 9.82 -9.42 -1.61
CA LEU A 412 8.81 -10.08 -0.79
C LEU A 412 7.63 -10.60 -1.62
N ARG A 413 7.14 -9.80 -2.58
CA ARG A 413 6.09 -10.22 -3.50
C ARG A 413 6.48 -11.47 -4.27
N ARG A 414 7.71 -11.50 -4.82
CA ARG A 414 8.26 -12.67 -5.52
C ARG A 414 8.40 -13.89 -4.61
N ALA A 415 8.91 -13.72 -3.39
CA ALA A 415 9.03 -14.79 -2.40
C ALA A 415 7.68 -15.44 -2.08
N CYS A 416 6.65 -14.62 -1.88
CA CYS A 416 5.28 -15.08 -1.61
C CYS A 416 4.68 -15.83 -2.81
N LEU A 417 4.71 -15.22 -4.01
CA LEU A 417 4.20 -15.84 -5.25
C LEU A 417 4.90 -17.15 -5.59
N ASN A 418 6.23 -17.21 -5.46
CA ASN A 418 6.99 -18.43 -5.71
C ASN A 418 6.65 -19.53 -4.70
N SER A 419 6.34 -19.17 -3.45
CA SER A 419 5.91 -20.14 -2.44
C SER A 419 4.56 -20.76 -2.80
N LEU A 420 3.59 -19.94 -3.18
CA LEU A 420 2.27 -20.37 -3.66
C LEU A 420 2.40 -21.24 -4.92
N THR A 421 3.25 -20.82 -5.87
CA THR A 421 3.49 -21.56 -7.12
C THR A 421 4.08 -22.95 -6.87
N ILE A 422 5.03 -23.08 -5.94
CA ILE A 422 5.62 -24.39 -5.60
C ILE A 422 4.58 -25.32 -4.98
N ALA A 423 3.77 -24.80 -4.04
CA ALA A 423 2.69 -25.56 -3.41
C ALA A 423 1.66 -26.04 -4.46
N GLN A 424 1.27 -25.14 -5.36
CA GLN A 424 0.34 -25.40 -6.46
C GLN A 424 0.87 -26.45 -7.44
N LYS A 425 2.12 -26.32 -7.90
CA LYS A 425 2.77 -27.32 -8.77
C LYS A 425 2.88 -28.69 -8.10
N SER A 426 2.93 -28.72 -6.77
CA SER A 426 2.97 -29.95 -5.98
C SER A 426 1.56 -30.49 -5.66
N LYS A 427 0.49 -29.90 -6.22
CA LYS A 427 -0.92 -30.26 -5.99
C LYS A 427 -1.35 -30.21 -4.52
N MET A 428 -0.78 -29.28 -3.75
CA MET A 428 -1.13 -29.08 -2.34
C MET A 428 -2.37 -28.20 -2.22
N THR A 429 -3.17 -28.42 -1.17
CA THR A 429 -4.44 -27.70 -0.99
C THR A 429 -4.38 -26.61 0.08
N SER A 430 -3.42 -26.69 1.00
CA SER A 430 -3.28 -25.73 2.10
C SER A 430 -1.85 -25.26 2.32
N ILE A 431 -1.68 -23.96 2.63
CA ILE A 431 -0.38 -23.35 2.86
C ILE A 431 -0.42 -22.34 4.01
N ALA A 432 0.55 -22.42 4.93
CA ALA A 432 0.73 -21.47 6.02
C ALA A 432 2.01 -20.64 5.82
N LEU A 433 1.88 -19.31 5.89
CA LEU A 433 2.95 -18.34 5.69
C LEU A 433 3.17 -17.48 6.95
N PRO A 434 4.42 -17.27 7.39
CA PRO A 434 4.76 -16.25 8.37
C PRO A 434 4.95 -14.88 7.70
N ALA A 435 5.15 -13.83 8.48
CA ALA A 435 5.59 -12.52 8.00
C ALA A 435 7.04 -12.58 7.47
N ILE A 436 7.21 -12.93 6.19
CA ILE A 436 8.52 -13.15 5.56
C ILE A 436 9.33 -11.84 5.55
N GLY A 437 10.53 -11.89 6.16
CA GLY A 437 11.48 -10.76 6.21
C GLY A 437 11.22 -9.72 7.32
N SER A 438 10.12 -9.80 8.07
CA SER A 438 9.78 -8.79 9.09
C SER A 438 10.50 -8.96 10.44
N GLY A 439 11.10 -10.12 10.67
CA GLY A 439 11.90 -10.43 11.85
C GLY A 439 13.32 -9.88 11.77
N MET A 440 14.32 -10.77 11.71
CA MET A 440 15.75 -10.41 11.69
C MET A 440 16.11 -9.45 10.55
N TYR A 441 15.42 -9.54 9.41
CA TYR A 441 15.65 -8.71 8.24
C TYR A 441 14.95 -7.34 8.29
N ALA A 442 14.16 -7.08 9.34
CA ALA A 442 13.60 -5.78 9.69
C ALA A 442 12.70 -5.12 8.62
N MET A 443 12.07 -5.88 7.73
CA MET A 443 11.00 -5.35 6.87
C MET A 443 9.86 -4.80 7.75
N PRO A 444 9.40 -3.55 7.53
CA PRO A 444 8.27 -3.01 8.28
C PRO A 444 7.06 -3.93 8.20
N LYS A 445 6.47 -4.27 9.35
CA LYS A 445 5.40 -5.28 9.44
C LYS A 445 4.15 -4.90 8.65
N ASP A 446 3.75 -3.64 8.69
CA ASP A 446 2.62 -3.12 7.90
C ASP A 446 2.87 -3.30 6.38
N ALA A 447 4.05 -2.92 5.90
CA ALA A 447 4.42 -3.11 4.49
C ALA A 447 4.59 -4.60 4.11
N CYS A 448 5.02 -5.44 5.07
CA CYS A 448 5.10 -6.89 4.88
C CYS A 448 3.70 -7.50 4.68
N ALA A 449 2.76 -7.14 5.54
CA ALA A 449 1.36 -7.55 5.44
C ALA A 449 0.74 -7.11 4.11
N GLU A 450 0.84 -5.82 3.77
CA GLU A 450 0.34 -5.23 2.52
C GLU A 450 0.79 -6.04 1.28
N VAL A 451 2.10 -6.30 1.17
CA VAL A 451 2.67 -7.01 0.02
C VAL A 451 2.27 -8.48 -0.01
N MET A 452 2.22 -9.15 1.14
CA MET A 452 1.86 -10.57 1.21
C MET A 452 0.40 -10.81 0.86
N PHE A 453 -0.52 -9.97 1.34
CA PHE A 453 -1.93 -10.01 0.91
C PHE A 453 -2.07 -9.72 -0.58
N HIS A 454 -1.37 -8.70 -1.10
CA HIS A 454 -1.37 -8.42 -2.53
C HIS A 454 -0.92 -9.63 -3.36
N ALA A 455 0.13 -10.32 -2.94
CA ALA A 455 0.62 -11.52 -3.63
C ALA A 455 -0.39 -12.68 -3.60
N VAL A 456 -1.12 -12.87 -2.49
CA VAL A 456 -2.19 -13.87 -2.41
C VAL A 456 -3.35 -13.48 -3.33
N ASP A 457 -3.83 -12.24 -3.27
CA ASP A 457 -4.92 -11.76 -4.15
C ASP A 457 -4.56 -11.90 -5.64
N GLU A 458 -3.31 -11.62 -5.98
CA GLU A 458 -2.78 -11.77 -7.33
C GLU A 458 -2.76 -13.23 -7.77
N PHE A 459 -2.22 -14.13 -6.95
CA PHE A 459 -2.20 -15.56 -7.22
C PHE A 459 -3.61 -16.13 -7.39
N VAL A 460 -4.55 -15.70 -6.54
CA VAL A 460 -5.96 -16.14 -6.62
C VAL A 460 -6.65 -15.62 -7.87
N ARG A 461 -6.28 -14.43 -8.40
CA ARG A 461 -6.86 -13.87 -9.63
C ARG A 461 -6.21 -14.39 -10.92
N GLN A 462 -4.94 -14.78 -10.90
CA GLN A 462 -4.20 -15.21 -12.09
C GLN A 462 -4.31 -16.72 -12.36
N GLY A 463 -4.42 -17.13 -13.63
CA GLY A 463 -4.40 -18.55 -14.05
C GLY A 463 -5.78 -19.23 -14.06
N ASP A 464 -5.87 -20.40 -14.72
CA ASP A 464 -7.11 -21.15 -14.87
C ASP A 464 -7.61 -21.69 -13.52
N SER A 465 -8.86 -21.34 -13.19
CA SER A 465 -9.57 -21.81 -12.00
C SER A 465 -9.63 -23.34 -11.87
N LYS A 466 -9.56 -24.08 -12.99
CA LYS A 466 -9.56 -25.55 -13.01
C LYS A 466 -8.23 -26.16 -12.61
N GLU A 467 -7.13 -25.41 -12.73
CA GLU A 467 -5.79 -25.87 -12.36
C GLU A 467 -5.44 -25.55 -10.91
N LYS A 468 -6.17 -24.66 -10.23
CA LYS A 468 -5.87 -24.25 -8.85
C LYS A 468 -6.22 -25.32 -7.82
N SER A 469 -5.20 -25.85 -7.15
CA SER A 469 -5.34 -26.85 -6.08
C SER A 469 -5.41 -26.20 -4.70
N ILE A 470 -4.83 -25.01 -4.53
CA ILE A 470 -4.81 -24.31 -3.23
C ILE A 470 -6.18 -23.74 -2.92
N THR A 471 -6.76 -24.17 -1.80
CA THR A 471 -8.07 -23.73 -1.29
C THR A 471 -7.98 -23.09 0.10
N ASP A 472 -6.83 -23.18 0.78
CA ASP A 472 -6.65 -22.66 2.14
C ASP A 472 -5.27 -21.99 2.32
N VAL A 473 -5.26 -20.68 2.56
CA VAL A 473 -4.06 -19.87 2.77
C VAL A 473 -4.13 -19.24 4.17
N ARG A 474 -3.10 -19.47 4.99
CA ARG A 474 -3.08 -19.00 6.38
C ARG A 474 -1.87 -18.12 6.64
N PHE A 475 -2.08 -16.92 7.14
CA PHE A 475 -1.04 -16.08 7.72
C PHE A 475 -0.94 -16.36 9.23
N VAL A 476 0.14 -17.03 9.63
CA VAL A 476 0.33 -17.52 11.00
C VAL A 476 1.59 -16.89 11.58
N ASN A 477 1.40 -16.03 12.58
CA ASN A 477 2.50 -15.30 13.23
C ASN A 477 2.49 -15.55 14.73
N ILE A 478 3.68 -15.71 15.34
CA ILE A 478 3.80 -16.00 16.78
C ILE A 478 3.76 -14.73 17.64
N ASP A 479 4.19 -13.59 17.09
CA ASP A 479 4.27 -12.32 17.81
C ASP A 479 3.07 -11.40 17.53
N ASP A 480 2.61 -10.68 18.56
CA ASP A 480 1.42 -9.83 18.47
C ASP A 480 1.57 -8.71 17.44
N SER A 481 2.76 -8.15 17.27
CA SER A 481 2.97 -7.02 16.37
C SER A 481 2.81 -7.41 14.89
N SER A 482 3.29 -8.59 14.49
CA SER A 482 3.06 -9.13 13.14
C SER A 482 1.59 -9.51 12.96
N VAL A 483 0.95 -10.13 13.96
CA VAL A 483 -0.48 -10.44 13.92
C VAL A 483 -1.32 -9.18 13.75
N GLN A 484 -1.04 -8.11 14.51
CA GLN A 484 -1.75 -6.84 14.42
C GLN A 484 -1.59 -6.18 13.04
N ALA A 485 -0.38 -6.18 12.47
CA ALA A 485 -0.15 -5.65 11.13
C ALA A 485 -0.96 -6.41 10.07
N PHE A 486 -0.98 -7.74 10.13
CA PHE A 486 -1.78 -8.57 9.21
C PHE A 486 -3.28 -8.42 9.44
N ARG A 487 -3.74 -8.28 10.69
CA ARG A 487 -5.16 -8.01 10.99
C ARG A 487 -5.60 -6.65 10.47
N LYS A 488 -4.78 -5.61 10.66
CA LYS A 488 -5.03 -4.26 10.15
C LYS A 488 -5.17 -4.26 8.63
N GLU A 489 -4.25 -4.92 7.93
CA GLU A 489 -4.32 -5.04 6.47
C GLU A 489 -5.53 -5.85 6.02
N PHE A 490 -5.85 -6.96 6.70
CA PHE A 490 -7.03 -7.76 6.42
C PHE A 490 -8.32 -6.91 6.48
N PHE A 491 -8.50 -6.13 7.55
CA PHE A 491 -9.65 -5.25 7.70
C PHE A 491 -9.68 -4.17 6.63
N SER A 492 -8.54 -3.51 6.37
CA SER A 492 -8.43 -2.47 5.35
C SER A 492 -8.80 -2.97 3.96
N ARG A 493 -8.49 -4.24 3.62
CA ARG A 493 -8.81 -4.84 2.32
C ARG A 493 -10.23 -5.33 2.19
N TYR A 494 -10.76 -6.00 3.21
CA TYR A 494 -11.95 -6.81 3.06
C TYR A 494 -13.19 -6.29 3.79
N GLU A 495 -13.07 -5.35 4.75
CA GLU A 495 -14.24 -4.81 5.47
C GLU A 495 -14.75 -3.46 4.92
N ASN A 496 -13.91 -2.63 4.29
CA ASN A 496 -14.33 -1.33 3.73
C ASN A 496 -15.20 -1.42 2.46
N ASN A 497 -15.48 -2.62 1.94
CA ASN A 497 -16.26 -2.86 0.71
C ASN A 497 -17.72 -3.31 0.96
N GLN A 498 -18.25 -3.21 2.20
CA GLN A 498 -19.58 -3.77 2.55
C GLN A 498 -20.68 -2.78 2.96
N GLU A 499 -20.50 -1.46 2.90
CA GLU A 499 -21.56 -0.51 3.29
C GLU A 499 -22.67 -0.26 2.24
N HIS A 500 -22.63 -0.87 1.06
CA HIS A 500 -23.67 -0.70 0.03
C HIS A 500 -24.77 -1.79 0.00
N SER A 501 -24.90 -2.61 1.04
CA SER A 501 -26.03 -3.56 1.09
C SER A 501 -26.44 -3.90 2.52
N LYS A 502 -27.42 -3.14 3.04
CA LYS A 502 -28.57 -3.62 3.85
C LYS A 502 -29.39 -2.45 4.39
N THR A 503 -30.53 -2.20 3.75
CA THR A 503 -31.66 -1.50 4.35
C THR A 503 -32.26 -2.38 5.46
N HIS A 504 -32.24 -1.90 6.70
CA HIS A 504 -33.06 -2.46 7.77
C HIS A 504 -34.20 -1.50 8.11
N LYS A 505 -35.40 -1.94 7.69
CA LYS A 505 -36.70 -1.48 8.20
C LYS A 505 -36.71 -1.53 9.72
N LEU A 506 -37.08 -0.42 10.36
CA LEU A 506 -37.72 -0.45 11.67
C LEU A 506 -39.08 0.25 11.54
N THR A 507 -40.12 -0.58 11.63
CA THR A 507 -41.52 -0.23 11.79
C THR A 507 -41.78 0.35 13.18
N GLY A 508 -42.60 1.40 13.25
CA GLY A 508 -43.16 1.89 14.51
C GLY A 508 -43.53 3.36 14.43
N GLY A 509 -44.67 3.65 13.81
CA GLY A 509 -45.17 5.01 13.67
C GLY A 509 -45.72 5.58 14.97
N VAL A 510 -45.65 6.90 15.10
CA VAL A 510 -46.74 7.75 15.60
C VAL A 510 -46.65 9.08 14.85
N SER A 511 -47.75 9.41 14.17
CA SER A 511 -48.08 10.69 13.52
C SER A 511 -48.12 11.87 14.50
N VAL A 512 -47.78 13.09 14.09
CA VAL A 512 -48.74 14.23 13.97
C VAL A 512 -48.10 15.39 13.17
N GLN A 513 -48.87 15.78 12.15
CA GLN A 513 -48.97 16.99 11.34
C GLN A 513 -48.29 18.31 11.78
N PHE A 514 -47.64 18.97 10.81
CA PHE A 514 -47.40 20.42 10.76
C PHE A 514 -48.50 21.12 9.94
N PRO A 515 -48.79 22.41 10.22
CA PRO A 515 -49.08 23.35 9.13
C PRO A 515 -48.41 24.74 9.39
N PRO A 516 -48.49 25.73 8.46
CA PRO A 516 -47.34 26.13 7.65
C PRO A 516 -47.09 27.66 7.67
N THR A 517 -46.23 28.13 6.75
CA THR A 517 -46.24 29.43 6.01
C THR A 517 -45.14 30.47 6.29
N GLY A 518 -44.44 30.79 5.18
CA GLY A 518 -43.92 32.11 4.74
C GLY A 518 -42.77 32.75 5.52
N ALA A 519 -41.87 33.58 4.96
CA ALA A 519 -41.45 33.93 3.62
C ALA A 519 -40.31 34.97 3.82
N GLU A 520 -39.31 34.93 2.92
CA GLU A 520 -38.40 36.01 2.48
C GLU A 520 -37.27 36.58 3.39
N GLY A 521 -36.02 36.46 2.90
CA GLY A 521 -35.16 37.62 2.62
C GLY A 521 -33.93 37.95 3.52
N GLY A 522 -32.71 37.72 3.00
CA GLY A 522 -31.64 38.77 2.92
C GLY A 522 -30.50 38.89 3.98
N PHE A 523 -29.29 38.45 3.59
CA PHE A 523 -27.92 38.99 3.80
C PHE A 523 -27.29 39.39 5.18
N SER A 524 -26.17 38.71 5.49
CA SER A 524 -24.80 39.22 5.80
C SER A 524 -24.36 39.81 7.17
N MET A 525 -23.46 39.05 7.83
CA MET A 525 -22.17 39.40 8.49
C MET A 525 -22.06 40.32 9.75
N ARG A 526 -21.70 39.63 10.86
CA ARG A 526 -20.69 39.92 11.94
C ARG A 526 -21.16 40.25 13.39
N PRO A 527 -20.39 39.83 14.43
CA PRO A 527 -20.81 39.69 15.85
C PRO A 527 -20.17 40.78 16.77
N PRO A 528 -20.15 40.72 18.15
CA PRO A 528 -20.88 39.90 19.14
C PRO A 528 -21.50 40.70 20.34
N SER A 529 -22.48 40.10 21.05
CA SER A 529 -22.49 39.85 22.52
C SER A 529 -23.87 40.00 23.22
N ALA A 530 -24.28 38.90 23.86
CA ALA A 530 -25.00 38.76 25.14
C ALA A 530 -26.50 39.12 25.30
N ILE A 531 -27.27 38.02 25.40
CA ILE A 531 -28.47 37.72 26.23
C ILE A 531 -29.86 38.04 25.64
N GLY A 532 -30.64 36.96 25.39
CA GLY A 532 -32.11 36.98 25.52
C GLY A 532 -32.96 36.28 24.43
N GLY A 533 -33.13 34.95 24.53
CA GLY A 533 -34.42 34.27 24.26
C GLY A 533 -34.87 33.90 22.82
N ALA A 534 -35.20 32.61 22.67
CA ALA A 534 -36.19 31.97 21.77
C ALA A 534 -35.79 31.48 20.35
N GLY A 535 -35.29 30.23 20.30
CA GLY A 535 -35.95 29.16 19.53
C GLY A 535 -35.61 28.94 18.05
N SER A 536 -34.36 28.58 17.71
CA SER A 536 -34.12 27.66 16.59
C SER A 536 -33.87 26.27 17.16
N GLU A 537 -34.71 25.31 16.79
CA GLU A 537 -34.56 23.92 17.21
C GLU A 537 -33.36 23.30 16.47
N THR A 538 -32.16 23.55 17.01
CA THR A 538 -30.95 22.84 16.58
C THR A 538 -31.14 21.36 16.83
N GLU A 539 -30.97 20.52 15.81
CA GLU A 539 -31.06 19.05 15.93
C GLU A 539 -29.75 18.51 16.51
N CYS A 540 -29.83 17.59 17.47
CA CYS A 540 -28.66 17.00 18.10
C CYS A 540 -28.10 15.87 17.24
N PRO A 541 -26.82 15.93 16.79
CA PRO A 541 -26.24 14.89 15.94
C PRO A 541 -26.04 13.51 16.62
N ILE A 542 -26.34 13.39 17.91
CA ILE A 542 -26.19 12.13 18.67
C ILE A 542 -27.54 11.42 18.81
N CYS A 543 -28.60 12.15 19.17
CA CYS A 543 -29.92 11.55 19.36
C CYS A 543 -30.90 11.82 18.21
N LEU A 544 -30.51 12.65 17.23
CA LEU A 544 -31.31 13.02 16.06
C LEU A 544 -32.68 13.60 16.46
N ASP A 545 -32.69 14.37 17.55
CA ASP A 545 -33.86 15.03 18.14
C ASP A 545 -33.46 16.46 18.49
N THR A 546 -34.43 17.36 18.69
CA THR A 546 -34.20 18.75 19.07
C THR A 546 -33.30 18.80 20.31
N VAL A 547 -32.26 19.64 20.25
CA VAL A 547 -31.26 19.76 21.31
C VAL A 547 -31.92 20.14 22.63
N LYS A 548 -31.99 19.17 23.55
CA LYS A 548 -32.43 19.35 24.93
C LYS A 548 -31.21 19.70 25.78
N ASN A 549 -31.26 20.83 26.49
CA ASN A 549 -30.16 21.35 27.30
C ASN A 549 -28.87 21.49 26.47
N ALA A 550 -28.79 22.50 25.60
CA ALA A 550 -27.70 22.65 24.64
C ALA A 550 -26.32 22.78 25.29
N ARG A 551 -25.37 21.98 24.83
CA ARG A 551 -23.95 22.07 25.17
C ARG A 551 -23.11 22.21 23.91
N THR A 552 -22.34 23.29 23.87
CA THR A 552 -21.43 23.60 22.76
C THR A 552 -20.00 23.22 23.12
N LEU A 553 -19.35 22.44 22.25
CA LEU A 553 -17.96 22.03 22.40
C LEU A 553 -17.00 23.12 21.88
N LYS A 554 -15.68 23.01 22.15
CA LYS A 554 -14.65 23.97 21.68
C LYS A 554 -14.65 24.13 20.15
N CYS A 555 -14.93 23.02 19.46
CA CYS A 555 -15.10 22.94 18.02
C CYS A 555 -16.41 23.55 17.49
N LYS A 556 -17.20 24.19 18.36
CA LYS A 556 -18.49 24.84 18.09
C LYS A 556 -19.67 23.94 17.72
N HIS A 557 -19.47 22.62 17.66
CA HIS A 557 -20.58 21.68 17.52
C HIS A 557 -21.47 21.66 18.77
N VAL A 558 -22.80 21.62 18.56
CA VAL A 558 -23.83 21.69 19.60
C VAL A 558 -24.53 20.34 19.73
N PHE A 559 -24.81 19.93 20.96
CA PHE A 559 -25.45 18.65 21.29
C PHE A 559 -26.36 18.81 22.50
N CYS A 560 -27.24 17.83 22.75
CA CYS A 560 -27.84 17.66 24.07
C CYS A 560 -26.75 17.42 25.12
N THR A 561 -26.84 18.06 26.28
CA THR A 561 -25.84 17.95 27.36
C THR A 561 -25.61 16.49 27.74
N ASP A 562 -26.66 15.71 27.98
CA ASP A 562 -26.56 14.31 28.39
C ASP A 562 -25.95 13.42 27.29
N CYS A 563 -26.29 13.69 26.02
CA CYS A 563 -25.77 12.96 24.88
C CYS A 563 -24.26 13.18 24.73
N VAL A 564 -23.81 14.43 24.80
CA VAL A 564 -22.40 14.75 24.63
C VAL A 564 -21.58 14.42 25.88
N GLU A 565 -22.14 14.50 27.08
CA GLU A 565 -21.47 14.02 28.29
C GLU A 565 -21.26 12.51 28.26
N THR A 566 -22.25 11.76 27.81
CA THR A 566 -22.12 10.30 27.64
C THR A 566 -21.08 9.98 26.56
N ALA A 567 -21.13 10.66 25.41
CA ALA A 567 -20.15 10.47 24.35
C ALA A 567 -18.71 10.81 24.81
N LEU A 568 -18.53 11.94 25.51
CA LEU A 568 -17.23 12.39 26.01
C LEU A 568 -16.68 11.54 27.16
N LYS A 569 -17.54 10.86 27.95
CA LYS A 569 -17.12 9.86 28.95
C LYS A 569 -16.46 8.65 28.31
N HIS A 570 -16.91 8.24 27.14
CA HIS A 570 -16.36 7.08 26.42
C HIS A 570 -15.22 7.46 25.46
N ASN A 571 -15.30 8.64 24.86
CA ASN A 571 -14.32 9.15 23.91
C ASN A 571 -14.32 10.68 23.97
N ASN A 572 -13.24 11.26 24.48
CA ASN A 572 -13.10 12.70 24.73
C ASN A 572 -12.92 13.55 23.45
N ARG A 573 -13.45 13.08 22.32
CA ARG A 573 -13.41 13.73 21.02
C ARG A 573 -14.82 14.14 20.64
N CYS A 574 -14.93 15.27 19.95
CA CYS A 574 -16.20 15.69 19.36
C CYS A 574 -16.76 14.56 18.47
N PRO A 575 -18.02 14.14 18.64
CA PRO A 575 -18.63 13.11 17.80
C PRO A 575 -18.65 13.47 16.30
N VAL A 576 -18.69 14.77 15.97
CA VAL A 576 -18.72 15.29 14.60
C VAL A 576 -17.31 15.44 14.04
N CYS A 577 -16.52 16.42 14.50
CA CYS A 577 -15.23 16.74 13.89
C CYS A 577 -14.02 16.02 14.51
N LYS A 578 -14.23 15.16 15.51
CA LYS A 578 -13.19 14.42 16.25
C LYS A 578 -12.14 15.27 16.98
N GLU A 579 -12.35 16.59 17.07
CA GLU A 579 -11.50 17.51 17.84
C GLU A 579 -11.59 17.18 19.34
N VAL A 580 -10.44 17.12 20.03
CA VAL A 580 -10.32 16.75 21.44
C VAL A 580 -10.99 17.80 22.35
N GLN A 581 -11.90 17.34 23.19
CA GLN A 581 -12.67 18.17 24.12
C GLN A 581 -12.28 17.87 25.57
N GLY A 582 -11.71 18.87 26.25
CA GLY A 582 -11.31 18.78 27.66
C GLY A 582 -9.89 18.26 27.89
N PHE A 583 -9.54 18.06 29.17
CA PHE A 583 -8.28 17.45 29.60
C PHE A 583 -8.49 15.93 29.70
N ILE A 584 -7.59 15.14 29.10
CA ILE A 584 -7.63 13.69 29.26
C ILE A 584 -7.19 13.39 30.69
N GLN A 585 -8.11 12.98 31.56
CA GLN A 585 -7.77 12.42 32.86
C GLN A 585 -7.80 10.90 32.71
N GLY A 586 -6.65 10.25 32.88
CA GLY A 586 -6.58 8.80 32.80
C GLY A 586 -6.99 8.13 34.12
N ASN A 587 -6.88 6.81 34.15
CA ASN A 587 -7.22 5.98 35.30
C ASN A 587 -5.98 5.40 36.00
N GLN A 588 -4.83 6.09 35.96
CA GLN A 588 -3.67 5.74 36.77
C GLN A 588 -4.05 5.72 38.26
N PRO A 589 -3.67 4.70 39.05
CA PRO A 589 -3.91 4.70 40.49
C PRO A 589 -3.05 5.75 41.23
N GLU A 590 -3.34 6.02 42.49
CA GLU A 590 -2.49 6.90 43.30
C GLU A 590 -1.09 6.31 43.47
N GLY A 591 -0.08 7.14 43.24
CA GLY A 591 1.33 6.76 43.31
C GLY A 591 2.24 7.98 43.26
N GLU A 592 3.54 7.75 43.33
CA GLU A 592 4.56 8.79 43.33
C GLU A 592 5.43 8.75 42.07
N MET A 593 5.80 9.93 41.57
CA MET A 593 6.83 10.13 40.55
C MET A 593 7.92 11.03 41.12
N ARG A 594 9.14 10.50 41.22
CA ARG A 594 10.34 11.21 41.66
C ARG A 594 11.37 11.19 40.55
N PHE A 595 12.31 12.13 40.55
CA PHE A 595 13.44 12.08 39.63
C PHE A 595 14.72 12.53 40.33
N ASN A 596 15.86 12.04 39.82
CA ASN A 596 17.19 12.44 40.25
C ASN A 596 18.08 12.64 39.03
N ARG A 597 19.18 13.39 39.17
CA ARG A 597 20.15 13.67 38.11
C ARG A 597 21.51 13.10 38.48
N SER A 598 22.21 12.61 37.46
CA SER A 598 23.58 12.13 37.60
C SER A 598 24.44 12.64 36.45
N TYR A 599 25.75 12.67 36.66
CA TYR A 599 26.73 13.08 35.65
C TYR A 599 27.04 11.96 34.63
N GLN A 600 26.53 10.75 34.82
CA GLN A 600 26.76 9.65 33.90
C GLN A 600 25.97 9.88 32.60
N SER A 601 26.62 9.69 31.46
CA SER A 601 26.01 9.88 30.15
C SER A 601 25.32 8.60 29.65
N LEU A 602 24.18 8.77 28.99
CA LEU A 602 23.54 7.67 28.26
C LEU A 602 24.26 7.43 26.92
N PRO A 603 24.35 6.17 26.46
CA PRO A 603 24.82 5.87 25.11
C PRO A 603 24.09 6.71 24.04
N GLY A 604 24.84 7.44 23.22
CA GLY A 604 24.29 8.35 22.21
C GLY A 604 24.12 9.80 22.67
N TYR A 605 24.33 10.10 23.96
CA TYR A 605 24.23 11.43 24.56
C TYR A 605 25.44 11.70 25.47
N TYR A 606 26.64 11.72 24.88
CA TYR A 606 27.92 11.75 25.61
C TYR A 606 28.32 13.13 26.17
N ASP A 607 27.55 14.17 25.84
CA ASP A 607 27.79 15.57 26.20
C ASP A 607 26.92 16.04 27.38
N CYS A 608 26.05 15.17 27.92
CA CYS A 608 25.16 15.48 29.03
C CYS A 608 25.03 14.32 30.02
N GLY A 609 24.49 14.62 31.21
CA GLY A 609 24.21 13.64 32.25
C GLY A 609 22.94 12.82 32.01
N THR A 610 22.46 12.13 33.03
CA THR A 610 21.23 11.31 32.98
C THR A 610 20.24 11.75 34.04
N ILE A 611 18.98 11.91 33.64
CA ILE A 611 17.82 12.03 34.51
C ILE A 611 17.25 10.62 34.73
N THR A 612 17.18 10.18 35.98
CA THR A 612 16.53 8.94 36.39
C THR A 612 15.17 9.28 37.00
N ILE A 613 14.10 8.63 36.54
CA ILE A 613 12.73 8.85 36.98
C ILE A 613 12.23 7.57 37.65
N ASP A 614 11.80 7.67 38.90
CA ASP A 614 11.27 6.57 39.69
C ASP A 614 9.77 6.74 39.91
N TYR A 615 9.02 5.71 39.52
CA TYR A 615 7.59 5.57 39.74
C TYR A 615 7.32 4.51 40.80
N SER A 616 6.48 4.85 41.78
CA SER A 616 6.11 3.92 42.86
C SER A 616 4.60 3.93 43.08
N PHE A 617 3.97 2.76 42.92
CA PHE A 617 2.55 2.54 43.12
C PHE A 617 2.34 1.46 44.18
N PRO A 618 1.68 1.76 45.32
CA PRO A 618 1.29 0.73 46.27
C PRO A 618 0.16 -0.15 45.70
N SER A 619 0.03 -1.38 46.23
CA SER A 619 -1.15 -2.21 45.96
C SER A 619 -2.39 -1.57 46.57
N GLY A 620 -3.54 -1.72 45.90
CA GLY A 620 -4.77 -1.06 46.32
C GLY A 620 -6.04 -1.76 45.86
N ILE A 621 -7.16 -1.06 46.01
CA ILE A 621 -8.48 -1.50 45.56
C ILE A 621 -8.88 -0.70 44.32
N GLN A 622 -9.41 -1.40 43.32
CA GLN A 622 -9.86 -0.80 42.07
C GLN A 622 -11.07 0.11 42.32
N ARG A 623 -10.96 1.35 41.85
CA ARG A 623 -12.04 2.34 41.91
C ARG A 623 -13.04 2.12 40.77
N SER A 624 -14.09 2.93 40.74
CA SER A 624 -15.14 2.90 39.69
C SER A 624 -14.60 3.04 38.27
N GLU A 625 -13.47 3.73 38.08
CA GLU A 625 -12.83 3.96 36.77
C GLU A 625 -11.90 2.82 36.30
N HIS A 626 -11.71 1.77 37.10
CA HIS A 626 -10.86 0.63 36.76
C HIS A 626 -11.67 -0.56 36.23
N PRO A 627 -11.05 -1.53 35.51
CA PRO A 627 -11.78 -2.62 34.85
C PRO A 627 -12.60 -3.52 35.78
N ASN A 628 -12.18 -3.69 37.04
CA ASN A 628 -12.88 -4.52 38.01
C ASN A 628 -13.04 -3.77 39.35
N PRO A 629 -13.99 -2.82 39.45
CA PRO A 629 -14.20 -2.04 40.68
C PRO A 629 -14.39 -2.93 41.91
N GLY A 630 -13.77 -2.56 43.03
CA GLY A 630 -13.79 -3.32 44.29
C GLY A 630 -12.79 -4.49 44.35
N ARG A 631 -12.17 -4.92 43.24
CA ARG A 631 -11.11 -5.95 43.28
C ARG A 631 -9.75 -5.34 43.63
N ARG A 632 -8.89 -6.15 44.28
CA ARG A 632 -7.49 -5.76 44.52
C ARG A 632 -6.70 -5.67 43.23
N TYR A 633 -5.77 -4.73 43.17
CA TYR A 633 -4.69 -4.69 42.18
C TYR A 633 -3.31 -4.69 42.86
N GLU A 634 -2.32 -5.27 42.19
CA GLU A 634 -0.93 -5.29 42.67
C GLU A 634 -0.19 -4.02 42.23
N GLY A 635 0.50 -3.38 43.18
CA GLY A 635 1.37 -2.23 42.97
C GLY A 635 2.69 -2.59 42.29
N ILE A 636 3.41 -1.58 41.81
CA ILE A 636 4.68 -1.74 41.09
C ILE A 636 5.67 -0.62 41.42
N GLN A 637 6.96 -0.90 41.21
CA GLN A 637 8.00 0.12 41.10
C GLN A 637 8.66 0.04 39.72
N ARG A 638 8.91 1.19 39.10
CA ARG A 638 9.53 1.29 37.78
C ARG A 638 10.51 2.45 37.73
N THR A 639 11.64 2.23 37.09
CA THR A 639 12.65 3.26 36.83
C THR A 639 12.76 3.50 35.33
N ALA A 640 12.89 4.76 34.94
CA ALA A 640 13.09 5.20 33.57
C ALA A 640 14.23 6.23 33.47
N TYR A 641 14.78 6.40 32.26
CA TYR A 641 15.96 7.24 32.02
C TYR A 641 15.71 8.24 30.87
N LEU A 642 16.20 9.46 31.01
CA LEU A 642 16.28 10.49 29.97
C LEU A 642 17.69 11.13 29.98
N PRO A 643 18.21 11.63 28.84
CA PRO A 643 19.41 12.46 28.87
C PRO A 643 19.13 13.81 29.55
N ASP A 644 20.05 14.33 30.36
CA ASP A 644 19.94 15.66 31.00
C ASP A 644 20.41 16.78 30.07
N ASN A 645 19.86 16.82 28.86
CA ASN A 645 19.99 17.92 27.92
C ASN A 645 18.69 18.75 27.86
N HIS A 646 18.64 19.77 27.01
CA HIS A 646 17.47 20.65 26.89
C HIS A 646 16.20 19.85 26.56
N GLU A 647 16.29 18.96 25.57
CA GLU A 647 15.15 18.16 25.11
C GLU A 647 14.69 17.13 26.14
N GLY A 648 15.61 16.45 26.83
CA GLY A 648 15.23 15.49 27.87
C GLY A 648 14.58 16.17 29.09
N ARG A 649 14.96 17.41 29.41
CA ARG A 649 14.28 18.20 30.45
C ARG A 649 12.87 18.64 30.05
N GLU A 650 12.66 18.96 28.79
CA GLU A 650 11.32 19.24 28.24
C GLU A 650 10.43 18.00 28.35
N VAL A 651 10.93 16.84 27.91
CA VAL A 651 10.20 15.56 28.04
C VAL A 651 9.89 15.24 29.50
N LEU A 652 10.81 15.47 30.44
CA LEU A 652 10.55 15.30 31.87
C LEU A 652 9.36 16.14 32.35
N GLN A 653 9.26 17.40 31.92
CA GLN A 653 8.14 18.28 32.30
C GLN A 653 6.81 17.78 31.72
N LEU A 654 6.81 17.31 30.46
CA LEU A 654 5.63 16.74 29.83
C LEU A 654 5.20 15.43 30.50
N LEU A 655 6.15 14.54 30.83
CA LEU A 655 5.87 13.32 31.59
C LEU A 655 5.30 13.63 32.97
N ARG A 656 5.79 14.69 33.64
CA ARG A 656 5.21 15.12 34.92
C ARG A 656 3.76 15.57 34.76
N ARG A 657 3.47 16.39 33.75
CA ARG A 657 2.08 16.80 33.43
C ARG A 657 1.19 15.62 33.08
N ALA A 658 1.69 14.64 32.33
CA ALA A 658 0.97 13.41 32.02
C ALA A 658 0.70 12.57 33.28
N PHE A 659 1.67 12.50 34.20
CA PHE A 659 1.52 11.78 35.47
C PHE A 659 0.48 12.44 36.37
N ASP A 660 0.53 13.76 36.51
CA ASP A 660 -0.44 14.55 37.27
C ASP A 660 -1.86 14.43 36.65
N ALA A 661 -1.95 14.26 35.32
CA ALA A 661 -3.18 13.97 34.58
C ALA A 661 -3.61 12.49 34.64
N ARG A 662 -2.91 11.63 35.39
CA ARG A 662 -3.19 10.18 35.53
C ARG A 662 -3.07 9.38 34.22
N LEU A 663 -2.18 9.78 33.30
CA LEU A 663 -2.08 9.21 31.95
C LEU A 663 -0.91 8.24 31.72
N VAL A 664 0.10 8.20 32.60
CA VAL A 664 1.34 7.43 32.36
C VAL A 664 1.13 5.93 32.59
N PHE A 665 0.30 5.58 33.58
CA PHE A 665 -0.06 4.21 33.91
C PHE A 665 -1.57 3.99 33.89
N THR A 666 -1.99 2.73 33.96
CA THR A 666 -3.37 2.29 34.09
C THR A 666 -3.44 1.03 34.97
N VAL A 667 -4.64 0.62 35.39
CA VAL A 667 -4.86 -0.72 35.98
C VAL A 667 -5.42 -1.63 34.90
N GLY A 668 -4.72 -2.71 34.61
CA GLY A 668 -5.08 -3.61 33.51
C GLY A 668 -4.39 -4.96 33.57
N THR A 669 -4.19 -5.54 32.39
CA THR A 669 -3.48 -6.82 32.24
C THR A 669 -2.05 -6.55 31.79
N SER A 670 -1.08 -7.05 32.55
CA SER A 670 0.34 -6.91 32.24
C SER A 670 0.69 -7.67 30.95
N VAL A 671 1.16 -6.95 29.93
CA VAL A 671 1.52 -7.54 28.62
C VAL A 671 2.69 -8.52 28.73
N THR A 672 3.64 -8.27 29.64
CA THR A 672 4.83 -9.12 29.82
C THR A 672 4.56 -10.36 30.66
N THR A 673 3.62 -10.32 31.61
CA THR A 673 3.39 -11.44 32.54
C THR A 673 2.02 -12.11 32.37
N GLY A 674 1.11 -11.50 31.61
CA GLY A 674 -0.28 -11.95 31.47
C GLY A 674 -1.14 -11.76 32.73
N ARG A 675 -0.58 -11.22 33.82
CA ARG A 675 -1.32 -11.04 35.08
C ARG A 675 -2.35 -9.93 34.98
N GLN A 676 -3.58 -10.23 35.35
CA GLN A 676 -4.67 -9.27 35.45
C GLN A 676 -4.61 -8.47 36.75
N ASN A 677 -5.27 -7.31 36.78
CA ASN A 677 -5.35 -6.43 37.95
C ASN A 677 -3.96 -5.96 38.42
N GLN A 678 -3.11 -5.54 37.48
CA GLN A 678 -1.83 -4.91 37.79
C GLN A 678 -1.79 -3.47 37.28
N VAL A 679 -0.96 -2.66 37.92
CA VAL A 679 -0.55 -1.37 37.34
C VAL A 679 0.34 -1.63 36.13
N THR A 680 0.05 -1.02 34.99
CA THR A 680 0.78 -1.19 33.72
C THR A 680 1.00 0.14 33.02
N TRP A 681 1.98 0.23 32.13
CA TRP A 681 2.18 1.40 31.26
C TRP A 681 0.94 1.67 30.39
N ASN A 682 0.69 2.94 30.04
CA ASN A 682 -0.48 3.39 29.30
C ASN A 682 -0.10 4.19 28.03
N ASP A 683 0.49 3.49 27.06
CA ASP A 683 0.88 3.97 25.72
C ASP A 683 1.82 5.20 25.68
N ILE A 684 2.50 5.55 26.77
CA ILE A 684 3.60 6.52 26.78
C ILE A 684 4.89 5.74 27.01
N HIS A 685 5.71 5.60 25.96
CA HIS A 685 6.91 4.77 26.04
C HIS A 685 7.97 5.37 26.95
N HIS A 686 8.59 4.51 27.77
CA HIS A 686 9.68 4.87 28.68
C HIS A 686 10.92 4.01 28.42
N LYS A 687 12.10 4.61 28.57
CA LYS A 687 13.36 3.88 28.55
C LYS A 687 13.67 3.33 29.93
N THR A 688 13.45 2.04 30.12
CA THR A 688 13.63 1.35 31.40
C THR A 688 15.02 0.76 31.59
N ASN A 689 15.88 0.85 30.58
CA ASN A 689 17.29 0.46 30.64
C ASN A 689 18.20 1.59 30.13
N VAL A 690 19.42 1.69 30.67
CA VAL A 690 20.43 2.65 30.20
C VAL A 690 21.13 2.17 28.93
N SER A 691 21.01 0.89 28.56
CA SER A 691 21.67 0.28 27.40
C SER A 691 20.76 -0.74 26.70
N GLY A 692 21.21 -1.33 25.59
CA GLY A 692 20.45 -2.35 24.85
C GLY A 692 19.57 -1.81 23.70
N GLY A 693 19.69 -0.51 23.40
CA GLY A 693 19.00 0.14 22.29
C GLY A 693 17.47 0.02 22.35
N PRO A 694 16.75 0.31 21.25
CA PRO A 694 15.29 0.28 21.23
C PRO A 694 14.69 -1.07 21.66
N GLN A 695 15.33 -2.19 21.29
CA GLN A 695 14.86 -3.55 21.60
C GLN A 695 14.98 -3.89 23.09
N GLY A 696 15.99 -3.36 23.77
CA GLY A 696 16.16 -3.51 25.21
C GLY A 696 15.40 -2.45 26.02
N PHE A 697 14.54 -1.66 25.41
CA PHE A 697 13.93 -0.47 26.04
C PHE A 697 14.97 0.49 26.63
N GLY A 698 16.13 0.61 25.99
CA GLY A 698 17.25 1.44 26.44
C GLY A 698 17.94 2.21 25.32
N TYR A 699 19.18 2.64 25.58
CA TYR A 699 19.96 3.51 24.71
C TYR A 699 21.12 2.75 24.03
N PRO A 700 21.69 3.23 22.90
CA PRO A 700 21.31 4.44 22.16
C PRO A 700 20.00 4.26 21.38
N ASP A 701 19.19 5.32 21.32
CA ASP A 701 17.97 5.40 20.52
C ASP A 701 17.74 6.87 20.11
N PRO A 702 18.22 7.29 18.94
CA PRO A 702 18.22 8.70 18.53
C PRO A 702 16.81 9.26 18.31
N ASP A 703 15.83 8.39 18.05
CA ASP A 703 14.45 8.77 17.75
C ASP A 703 13.54 8.78 18.99
N TYR A 704 14.02 8.33 20.15
CA TYR A 704 13.17 8.14 21.32
C TYR A 704 12.52 9.43 21.83
N LEU A 705 13.29 10.52 21.96
CA LEU A 705 12.75 11.80 22.48
C LEU A 705 11.64 12.37 21.59
N ARG A 706 11.76 12.20 20.27
CA ARG A 706 10.70 12.54 19.31
C ARG A 706 9.46 11.66 19.50
N ARG A 707 9.63 10.34 19.55
CA ARG A 707 8.49 9.40 19.68
C ARG A 707 7.74 9.58 21.00
N VAL A 708 8.42 9.79 22.12
CA VAL A 708 7.73 10.01 23.40
C VAL A 708 6.96 11.33 23.42
N LYS A 709 7.45 12.38 22.73
CA LYS A 709 6.69 13.62 22.52
C LYS A 709 5.44 13.39 21.66
N GLU A 710 5.52 12.55 20.64
CA GLU A 710 4.36 12.14 19.82
C GLU A 710 3.34 11.35 20.66
N ASP A 711 3.78 10.40 21.48
CA ASP A 711 2.93 9.66 22.43
C ASP A 711 2.20 10.61 23.40
N LEU A 712 2.95 11.57 23.97
CA LEU A 712 2.41 12.58 24.88
C LEU A 712 1.40 13.50 24.18
N ALA A 713 1.73 13.97 22.97
CA ALA A 713 0.84 14.82 22.18
C ALA A 713 -0.45 14.09 21.78
N ALA A 714 -0.38 12.79 21.48
CA ALA A 714 -1.54 11.94 21.20
C ALA A 714 -2.46 11.80 22.44
N LYS A 715 -1.90 11.87 23.65
CA LYS A 715 -2.64 11.92 24.92
C LYS A 715 -3.01 13.36 25.35
N GLY A 716 -2.83 14.35 24.47
CA GLY A 716 -3.21 15.74 24.71
C GLY A 716 -2.23 16.53 25.61
N ILE A 717 -1.03 16.01 25.85
CA ILE A 717 0.04 16.66 26.62
C ILE A 717 1.02 17.30 25.64
N ARG A 718 1.05 18.63 25.59
CA ARG A 718 1.92 19.45 24.72
C ARG A 718 2.64 20.50 25.51
#